data_AF-A0A1Y1IJC1-F1
#
_entry.id   AF-A0A1Y1IJC1-F1
#
_cell.length_a   1.000
_cell.length_b   1.000
_cell.length_c   1.000
_cell.angle_alpha   90.00
_cell.angle_beta   90.00
_cell.angle_gamma   90.00
#
_symmetry.space_group_name_H-M   'P 1'
#
loop_
_entity.id
_entity.type
_entity.pdbx_description
1 polymer ?
#
loop_
_entity_poly.entity_id
_entity_poly.type
_entity_poly.pdbx_seq_one_letter_code
_entity_poly.pdbx_strand_id
1 'polypeptide(L)'
;MACTTFQVTSTNLGSALASRKHCCLRPSSQVSSAIAGAFPEVRRLHDKTRAGSSWAQKYAVSLGERKGLERQHISKQRWRIRVHSGVASRSSESNGVATPERLPSAAILDQDGDLDEDWEAAWTPQDAADLYRVEGWGSPYFSINARGNVAIRPKGSEDGSDELDLLELIQAVRKRNVELPMILRFPDIVQHRMAQLQGCFDTAIGKYGYQGHFQGVFPVKCNHDRYLIEDIVEYGRNFRFGLEAGSKPELLIAIANLRENDDALLVCNGYKDEIYMESVLLARQLGTNAVIVLEQVDELPLLLHVSRKLDVRPVIGVRAKLSTKHDGHWGGTSGDKGKFGLTIPEIVKVVYTLREEGMLDCLQLLHYHVGSQVADIAIIKEAMREGSHLYCELATMGAAMGYIDVGGGLGIDYDGTKGNRSGASTNYSMQNYANDVVAALLDACVVKGVRQPVIASESGRALASHSAVLVFDVLNDSENAESDALRNLAVLEEHHAAGLGSIQQGWPPKQDGLATNGLQPARRDPGQYLLSTFYQVFATIDQTNFQEAFNDSKQFKQEAANLFKLGCLSLEQRAQAESLHTAICHRVLAYARNEPQMPAELSALSEAMASVYHVNLSVFRSAVDTWAIDQLFPIMPLQRLSEEPTTMATLADLTCDSDGKITRFIGPDSTPSSVLPVHELRQGEAYYLGMFLGGVYQEVMGSLHNLFGGLNVVHIRAKPKPGRAAGGYAIEHVVKGQTMEEVLRTVQYEGEDMMESLRNEAEEAVDEGRLTLEDASALLMNFNRSLKSYTYLKSRSQ
;
A
#
# COMPACT_ATOMS: atom_id res chain seq x y z
N MET A 1 -22.24 -6.05 -6.14
CA MET A 1 -23.68 -6.20 -6.45
C MET A 1 -23.86 -6.13 -7.97
N ALA A 2 -24.83 -6.85 -8.54
CA ALA A 2 -25.06 -6.83 -9.98
C ALA A 2 -25.85 -5.59 -10.41
N CYS A 3 -25.44 -4.94 -11.51
CA CYS A 3 -26.22 -3.90 -12.16
C CYS A 3 -26.41 -4.24 -13.64
N THR A 4 -27.62 -4.02 -14.15
CA THR A 4 -28.13 -4.55 -15.42
C THR A 4 -27.68 -3.75 -16.63
N THR A 5 -27.22 -4.46 -17.65
CA THR A 5 -26.87 -3.92 -18.97
C THR A 5 -28.12 -3.45 -19.73
N PHE A 6 -28.09 -2.24 -20.29
CA PHE A 6 -29.06 -1.80 -21.30
C PHE A 6 -28.44 -1.86 -22.70
N GLN A 7 -29.12 -2.51 -23.63
CA GLN A 7 -28.74 -2.51 -25.05
C GLN A 7 -29.17 -1.19 -25.71
N VAL A 8 -28.28 -0.60 -26.51
CA VAL A 8 -28.64 0.43 -27.48
C VAL A 8 -28.45 -0.16 -28.87
N THR A 9 -29.53 -0.23 -29.64
CA THR A 9 -29.51 -0.65 -31.04
C THR A 9 -29.18 0.53 -31.96
N SER A 10 -28.38 0.26 -32.99
CA SER A 10 -28.01 1.23 -34.01
C SER A 10 -29.05 1.34 -35.11
N THR A 11 -29.30 2.57 -35.60
CA THR A 11 -29.80 2.80 -36.96
C THR A 11 -29.35 4.17 -37.48
N ASN A 12 -29.37 4.32 -38.81
CA ASN A 12 -28.50 5.22 -39.57
C ASN A 12 -29.12 6.59 -39.93
N LEU A 13 -28.21 7.56 -40.16
CA LEU A 13 -28.26 8.69 -41.11
C LEU A 13 -29.50 9.60 -41.22
N GLY A 14 -29.25 10.92 -41.29
CA GLY A 14 -29.87 11.73 -42.35
C GLY A 14 -30.49 13.09 -41.99
N SER A 15 -29.65 14.13 -41.92
CA SER A 15 -29.91 15.50 -42.42
C SER A 15 -31.14 16.34 -41.99
N ALA A 16 -30.80 17.56 -41.53
CA ALA A 16 -31.36 18.86 -41.95
C ALA A 16 -32.54 19.53 -41.20
N LEU A 17 -32.25 20.78 -40.83
CA LEU A 17 -33.10 21.99 -40.85
C LEU A 17 -34.25 22.18 -39.81
N ALA A 18 -33.89 22.99 -38.81
CA ALA A 18 -34.49 24.31 -38.53
C ALA A 18 -35.76 24.45 -37.64
N SER A 19 -35.72 25.57 -36.89
CA SER A 19 -36.85 26.39 -36.43
C SER A 19 -37.51 26.10 -35.06
N ARG A 20 -37.06 26.88 -34.05
CA ARG A 20 -37.87 27.83 -33.25
C ARG A 20 -39.29 27.39 -32.80
N LYS A 21 -39.50 27.15 -31.49
CA LYS A 21 -40.08 28.10 -30.49
C LYS A 21 -40.63 27.44 -29.19
N HIS A 22 -40.34 28.11 -28.08
CA HIS A 22 -41.18 28.34 -26.88
C HIS A 22 -41.94 27.21 -26.14
N CYS A 23 -41.50 27.03 -24.89
CA CYS A 23 -42.26 27.37 -23.66
C CYS A 23 -43.30 26.39 -23.10
N CYS A 24 -42.89 25.81 -21.96
CA CYS A 24 -43.56 25.94 -20.65
C CYS A 24 -44.69 24.98 -20.24
N LEU A 25 -44.68 24.75 -18.91
CA LEU A 25 -45.73 24.23 -18.00
C LEU A 25 -45.76 22.72 -17.69
N ARG A 26 -45.63 22.48 -16.37
CA ARG A 26 -45.92 21.26 -15.58
C ARG A 26 -47.46 21.15 -15.34
N PRO A 27 -47.96 20.35 -14.37
CA PRO A 27 -47.94 18.88 -14.24
C PRO A 27 -49.36 18.29 -13.97
N SER A 28 -49.55 16.96 -13.97
CA SER A 28 -50.56 16.33 -13.08
C SER A 28 -50.45 14.81 -12.90
N SER A 29 -50.61 14.42 -11.64
CA SER A 29 -50.87 13.13 -11.00
C SER A 29 -51.87 12.13 -11.62
N GLN A 30 -51.62 10.85 -11.30
CA GLN A 30 -52.56 9.74 -10.97
C GLN A 30 -53.61 9.26 -11.99
N VAL A 31 -53.69 7.93 -12.20
CA VAL A 31 -54.74 7.01 -11.67
C VAL A 31 -54.40 5.54 -12.10
N SER A 32 -55.00 4.55 -11.44
CA SER A 32 -54.62 3.12 -11.43
C SER A 32 -55.63 2.18 -12.14
N SER A 33 -55.23 0.91 -12.32
CA SER A 33 -56.07 -0.30 -12.53
C SER A 33 -56.64 -0.53 -13.96
N ALA A 34 -56.93 -1.75 -14.44
CA ALA A 34 -56.85 -3.13 -13.92
C ALA A 34 -56.81 -4.18 -15.08
N ILE A 35 -56.71 -5.49 -14.74
CA ILE A 35 -57.06 -6.76 -15.46
C ILE A 35 -55.97 -7.81 -15.08
N ALA A 36 -56.14 -8.82 -14.22
CA ALA A 36 -57.12 -9.94 -14.11
C ALA A 36 -57.01 -10.97 -15.26
N GLY A 37 -56.80 -12.28 -15.07
CA GLY A 37 -56.49 -13.12 -13.89
C GLY A 37 -56.77 -14.61 -14.19
N ALA A 38 -56.20 -15.57 -13.43
CA ALA A 38 -56.66 -16.98 -13.34
C ALA A 38 -56.01 -17.76 -12.18
N PHE A 39 -56.81 -18.57 -11.46
CA PHE A 39 -56.50 -19.47 -10.31
C PHE A 39 -56.90 -20.94 -10.71
N PRO A 40 -56.91 -22.03 -9.86
CA PRO A 40 -56.72 -22.21 -8.40
C PRO A 40 -55.60 -23.25 -8.05
N GLU A 41 -55.47 -24.00 -6.94
CA GLU A 41 -56.19 -24.22 -5.65
C GLU A 41 -55.13 -24.64 -4.57
N VAL A 42 -54.98 -24.04 -3.36
CA VAL A 42 -55.69 -24.23 -2.06
C VAL A 42 -55.67 -25.72 -1.59
N ARG A 43 -55.21 -26.12 -0.37
CA ARG A 43 -55.57 -25.65 1.00
C ARG A 43 -54.70 -26.30 2.12
N ARG A 44 -54.31 -25.55 3.16
CA ARG A 44 -54.63 -25.76 4.62
C ARG A 44 -53.76 -24.90 5.56
N LEU A 45 -54.39 -24.32 6.58
CA LEU A 45 -53.77 -23.60 7.71
C LEU A 45 -53.51 -24.56 8.89
N HIS A 46 -52.54 -24.24 9.77
CA HIS A 46 -52.86 -23.88 11.17
C HIS A 46 -51.68 -23.19 11.92
N ASP A 47 -52.04 -22.14 12.67
CA ASP A 47 -51.43 -21.58 13.90
C ASP A 47 -49.99 -21.02 14.00
N LYS A 48 -49.97 -19.70 14.31
CA LYS A 48 -49.30 -19.02 15.46
C LYS A 48 -47.76 -18.80 15.50
N THR A 49 -47.37 -17.63 14.99
CA THR A 49 -46.82 -16.47 15.75
C THR A 49 -45.85 -16.64 16.94
N ARG A 50 -44.77 -15.82 16.86
CA ARG A 50 -44.04 -15.04 17.90
C ARG A 50 -42.76 -15.62 18.53
N ALA A 51 -41.79 -14.69 18.67
CA ALA A 51 -40.49 -14.76 19.34
C ALA A 51 -39.49 -15.78 18.75
N GLY A 52 -38.19 -15.57 18.82
CA GLY A 52 -37.41 -14.46 19.36
C GLY A 52 -35.91 -14.74 19.18
N SER A 53 -35.07 -13.73 19.28
CA SER A 53 -33.61 -13.84 19.17
C SER A 53 -32.98 -14.75 20.24
N SER A 54 -31.95 -15.54 19.86
CA SER A 54 -30.62 -15.39 20.46
C SER A 54 -29.52 -16.08 19.65
N TRP A 55 -28.35 -15.46 19.67
CA TRP A 55 -27.06 -16.11 19.41
C TRP A 55 -26.55 -16.72 20.73
N ALA A 56 -26.34 -18.03 20.79
CA ALA A 56 -25.38 -18.73 21.67
C ALA A 56 -25.41 -20.24 21.43
N GLN A 57 -24.38 -20.96 21.94
CA GLN A 57 -24.28 -22.43 22.04
C GLN A 57 -24.00 -23.24 20.76
N LYS A 58 -22.71 -23.35 20.40
CA LYS A 58 -22.10 -24.61 19.91
C LYS A 58 -20.65 -24.77 20.37
N TYR A 59 -20.45 -25.38 21.53
CA TYR A 59 -19.17 -26.00 21.95
C TYR A 59 -19.44 -27.16 22.93
N ALA A 60 -18.59 -28.20 22.89
CA ALA A 60 -18.69 -29.51 23.57
C ALA A 60 -19.92 -30.36 23.13
N VAL A 61 -19.78 -31.58 22.63
CA VAL A 61 -19.11 -32.76 23.22
C VAL A 61 -18.52 -33.66 22.13
N SER A 62 -17.24 -34.04 22.29
CA SER A 62 -16.66 -35.27 21.72
C SER A 62 -15.34 -35.56 22.45
N LEU A 63 -15.35 -36.58 23.31
CA LEU A 63 -14.17 -37.07 24.04
C LEU A 63 -14.17 -38.59 23.99
N GLY A 64 -13.04 -39.17 23.57
CA GLY A 64 -12.78 -40.62 23.65
C GLY A 64 -12.47 -41.28 22.32
N GLU A 65 -11.19 -41.39 21.95
CA GLU A 65 -10.36 -42.52 22.39
C GLU A 65 -8.86 -42.17 22.29
N ARG A 66 -8.02 -42.88 23.07
CA ARG A 66 -6.58 -42.62 23.20
C ARG A 66 -5.74 -43.74 22.57
N LYS A 67 -4.68 -43.34 21.87
CA LYS A 67 -3.33 -43.97 21.75
C LYS A 67 -2.55 -43.11 20.74
N GLY A 68 -1.35 -42.58 20.98
CA GLY A 68 -0.48 -42.63 22.14
C GLY A 68 0.98 -42.72 21.68
N LEU A 69 1.74 -41.61 21.75
CA LEU A 69 3.18 -41.59 21.52
C LEU A 69 3.83 -40.36 22.19
N GLU A 70 4.95 -40.65 22.86
CA GLU A 70 6.06 -39.81 23.33
C GLU A 70 5.85 -38.37 23.87
N ARG A 71 6.24 -38.21 25.14
CA ARG A 71 6.63 -36.93 25.73
C ARG A 71 8.03 -36.57 25.23
N GLN A 72 8.20 -35.36 24.70
CA GLN A 72 9.49 -34.67 24.74
C GLN A 72 9.37 -33.39 25.57
N HIS A 73 10.35 -33.17 26.45
CA HIS A 73 10.41 -32.02 27.34
C HIS A 73 10.76 -30.76 26.54
N ILE A 74 9.81 -29.82 26.43
CA ILE A 74 10.15 -28.44 26.04
C ILE A 74 10.78 -27.77 27.26
N SER A 75 12.10 -27.53 27.20
CA SER A 75 12.79 -26.72 28.21
C SER A 75 12.43 -25.25 28.02
N LYS A 76 12.03 -24.57 29.09
CA LYS A 76 11.98 -23.10 29.12
C LYS A 76 13.41 -22.56 28.94
N GLN A 77 13.67 -21.80 27.89
CA GLN A 77 14.87 -20.97 27.82
C GLN A 77 14.51 -19.49 27.94
N ARG A 78 15.14 -18.85 28.93
CA ARG A 78 15.09 -17.41 29.19
C ARG A 78 16.02 -16.68 28.22
N TRP A 79 15.70 -15.42 27.96
CA TRP A 79 16.63 -14.45 27.38
C TRP A 79 17.95 -14.42 28.17
N ARG A 80 19.06 -14.63 27.46
CA ARG A 80 20.42 -14.30 27.88
C ARG A 80 21.18 -13.86 26.65
N ILE A 81 21.45 -12.55 26.56
CA ILE A 81 22.33 -11.96 25.55
C ILE A 81 23.71 -12.62 25.67
N ARG A 82 24.27 -13.09 24.54
CA ARG A 82 25.59 -13.74 24.51
C ARG A 82 26.60 -12.83 23.81
N VAL A 83 27.23 -11.96 24.60
CA VAL A 83 28.39 -11.16 24.19
C VAL A 83 29.48 -12.09 23.63
N HIS A 84 29.96 -11.82 22.42
CA HIS A 84 31.14 -12.48 21.87
C HIS A 84 32.38 -11.63 22.15
N SER A 85 33.18 -12.05 23.13
CA SER A 85 34.49 -11.45 23.41
C SER A 85 35.58 -12.07 22.51
N GLY A 86 35.79 -11.47 21.34
CA GLY A 86 36.90 -11.79 20.44
C GLY A 86 38.07 -10.81 20.62
N VAL A 87 39.02 -11.12 21.49
CA VAL A 87 40.22 -10.28 21.69
C VAL A 87 41.18 -10.41 20.51
N ALA A 88 41.41 -9.32 19.79
CA ALA A 88 42.55 -9.15 18.89
C ALA A 88 43.34 -7.91 19.32
N SER A 89 44.56 -8.12 19.80
CA SER A 89 45.43 -7.05 20.30
C SER A 89 46.21 -6.37 19.18
N ARG A 90 46.34 -5.04 19.25
CA ARG A 90 47.58 -4.32 18.92
C ARG A 90 47.56 -2.88 19.41
N SER A 91 48.71 -2.46 19.90
CA SER A 91 49.01 -1.20 20.56
C SER A 91 49.55 -0.14 19.59
N SER A 92 49.17 1.13 19.78
CA SER A 92 50.05 2.28 19.47
C SER A 92 49.61 3.51 20.27
N GLU A 93 50.53 4.07 21.05
CA GLU A 93 50.34 5.31 21.81
C GLU A 93 50.43 6.54 20.88
N SER A 94 49.71 7.63 21.19
CA SER A 94 50.34 8.88 21.72
C SER A 94 49.50 10.17 21.58
N ASN A 95 49.39 10.88 22.70
CA ASN A 95 49.45 12.35 22.89
C ASN A 95 48.44 13.34 22.24
N GLY A 96 47.48 13.78 23.07
CA GLY A 96 47.14 15.21 23.30
C GLY A 96 46.25 15.93 22.26
N VAL A 97 45.58 17.05 22.59
CA VAL A 97 45.35 17.81 23.84
C VAL A 97 43.96 18.47 23.72
N ALA A 98 43.14 18.46 24.78
CA ALA A 98 41.94 19.30 24.86
C ALA A 98 41.67 19.78 26.31
N THR A 99 41.35 21.07 26.45
CA THR A 99 41.07 21.80 27.70
C THR A 99 39.57 21.77 28.07
N PRO A 100 39.17 22.14 29.31
CA PRO A 100 38.09 21.43 30.00
C PRO A 100 36.68 21.96 29.74
N GLU A 101 35.73 21.04 29.67
CA GLU A 101 34.30 21.32 29.86
C GLU A 101 33.82 21.00 31.29
N ARG A 102 32.62 21.49 31.59
CA ARG A 102 32.06 21.69 32.94
C ARG A 102 31.89 20.39 33.72
N LEU A 103 32.30 20.41 34.99
CA LEU A 103 31.91 19.42 36.00
C LEU A 103 30.38 19.40 36.19
N PRO A 104 29.73 18.22 36.17
CA PRO A 104 28.38 18.04 36.69
C PRO A 104 28.31 18.18 38.22
N SER A 105 27.08 18.32 38.73
CA SER A 105 26.78 18.49 40.16
C SER A 105 27.17 17.28 41.02
N ALA A 106 27.29 17.51 42.32
CA ALA A 106 27.79 16.55 43.30
C ALA A 106 27.01 15.22 43.33
N ALA A 107 27.75 14.10 43.32
CA ALA A 107 27.22 12.78 43.63
C ALA A 107 26.91 12.66 45.13
N ILE A 108 25.78 12.05 45.46
CA ILE A 108 25.49 11.55 46.80
C ILE A 108 26.03 10.11 46.86
N LEU A 109 26.94 9.86 47.80
CA LEU A 109 27.46 8.51 48.06
C LEU A 109 26.50 7.79 49.02
N ASP A 110 25.96 6.65 48.61
CA ASP A 110 25.39 5.67 49.54
C ASP A 110 26.48 4.69 50.04
N GLN A 111 26.22 3.97 51.13
CA GLN A 111 27.27 3.30 51.92
C GLN A 111 27.67 1.89 51.50
N ASP A 112 27.03 1.30 50.49
CA ASP A 112 27.44 0.03 49.89
C ASP A 112 27.94 0.27 48.45
N GLY A 113 29.21 -0.04 48.21
CA GLY A 113 29.99 0.45 47.06
C GLY A 113 29.79 -0.31 45.75
N ASP A 114 28.55 -0.47 45.30
CA ASP A 114 28.23 -0.90 43.94
C ASP A 114 27.75 0.31 43.11
N LEU A 115 28.29 0.45 41.89
CA LEU A 115 27.81 1.44 40.92
C LEU A 115 26.69 0.80 40.10
N ASP A 116 25.44 1.23 40.31
CA ASP A 116 24.35 0.98 39.37
C ASP A 116 24.59 1.77 38.07
N GLU A 117 25.44 1.21 37.19
CA GLU A 117 25.66 1.68 35.83
C GLU A 117 24.53 1.23 34.88
N ASP A 118 23.27 1.49 35.22
CA ASP A 118 22.16 1.47 34.26
C ASP A 118 22.23 2.73 33.37
N TRP A 119 23.29 2.79 32.54
CA TRP A 119 23.34 3.67 31.39
C TRP A 119 22.43 3.09 30.30
N GLU A 120 21.18 3.56 30.23
CA GLU A 120 20.34 3.33 29.06
C GLU A 120 21.11 3.75 27.80
N ALA A 121 21.28 2.81 26.87
CA ALA A 121 22.07 3.04 25.67
C ALA A 121 21.38 4.10 24.79
N ALA A 122 22.06 5.21 24.53
CA ALA A 122 21.50 6.30 23.74
C ALA A 122 21.13 5.82 22.32
N TRP A 123 19.89 6.11 21.91
CA TRP A 123 19.33 5.72 20.62
C TRP A 123 20.23 6.10 19.43
N THR A 124 20.37 5.19 18.48
CA THR A 124 21.25 5.34 17.31
C THR A 124 20.50 5.18 15.99
N PRO A 125 21.09 5.64 14.86
CA PRO A 125 20.57 5.34 13.52
C PRO A 125 20.43 3.83 13.20
N GLN A 126 21.15 2.94 13.89
CA GLN A 126 20.97 1.49 13.72
C GLN A 126 19.69 1.01 14.42
N ASP A 127 19.37 1.53 15.62
CA ASP A 127 18.13 1.17 16.32
C ASP A 127 16.90 1.56 15.50
N ALA A 128 16.96 2.70 14.80
CA ALA A 128 15.96 3.08 13.81
C ALA A 128 15.96 2.15 12.56
N ALA A 129 17.13 1.71 12.09
CA ALA A 129 17.22 0.80 10.94
C ALA A 129 16.61 -0.57 11.27
N ASP A 130 16.78 -1.03 12.50
CA ASP A 130 16.22 -2.26 13.04
C ASP A 130 14.72 -2.12 13.28
N LEU A 131 14.26 -1.01 13.90
CA LEU A 131 12.85 -0.70 14.14
C LEU A 131 12.01 -0.69 12.84
N TYR A 132 12.46 0.05 11.83
CA TYR A 132 11.81 0.10 10.52
C TYR A 132 12.25 -1.02 9.57
N ARG A 133 13.14 -1.91 10.03
CA ARG A 133 13.62 -3.12 9.33
C ARG A 133 14.24 -2.86 7.95
N VAL A 134 14.92 -1.72 7.81
CA VAL A 134 15.43 -1.19 6.52
C VAL A 134 16.34 -2.19 5.81
N GLU A 135 17.19 -2.91 6.54
CA GLU A 135 18.05 -3.96 5.96
C GLU A 135 17.27 -5.14 5.37
N GLY A 136 16.08 -5.44 5.89
CA GLY A 136 15.27 -6.59 5.48
C GLY A 136 14.63 -6.39 4.11
N TRP A 137 13.92 -5.28 3.92
CA TRP A 137 13.18 -4.96 2.69
C TRP A 137 13.95 -4.06 1.73
N GLY A 138 14.86 -3.24 2.24
CA GLY A 138 15.51 -2.14 1.50
C GLY A 138 16.87 -2.46 0.91
N SER A 139 17.59 -3.46 1.44
CA SER A 139 18.95 -3.81 1.01
C SER A 139 19.00 -4.31 -0.46
N PRO A 140 20.02 -3.93 -1.25
CA PRO A 140 21.16 -3.05 -0.93
C PRO A 140 20.88 -1.54 -1.18
N TYR A 141 19.66 -1.17 -1.56
CA TYR A 141 19.34 0.15 -2.09
C TYR A 141 19.08 1.21 -1.03
N PHE A 142 18.50 0.85 0.11
CA PHE A 142 18.10 1.79 1.16
C PHE A 142 18.83 1.49 2.47
N SER A 143 19.23 2.54 3.17
CA SER A 143 19.89 2.50 4.48
C SER A 143 19.59 3.78 5.28
N ILE A 144 20.00 3.83 6.54
CA ILE A 144 20.03 5.06 7.33
C ILE A 144 21.50 5.47 7.47
N ASN A 145 21.82 6.72 7.14
CA ASN A 145 23.20 7.22 7.23
C ASN A 145 23.52 7.77 8.64
N ALA A 146 24.80 8.04 8.89
CA ALA A 146 25.30 8.54 10.17
C ALA A 146 24.74 9.92 10.61
N ARG A 147 23.92 10.59 9.78
CA ARG A 147 23.20 11.83 10.14
C ARG A 147 21.75 11.59 10.56
N GLY A 148 21.28 10.33 10.63
CA GLY A 148 19.89 10.01 10.92
C GLY A 148 18.92 10.34 9.77
N ASN A 149 19.41 10.34 8.53
CA ASN A 149 18.59 10.49 7.32
C ASN A 149 18.55 9.16 6.56
N VAL A 150 17.46 8.92 5.83
CA VAL A 150 17.43 7.85 4.82
C VAL A 150 18.42 8.17 3.71
N ALA A 151 19.22 7.19 3.33
CA ALA A 151 20.13 7.22 2.21
C ALA A 151 19.75 6.16 1.17
N ILE A 152 20.08 6.45 -0.10
CA ILE A 152 19.81 5.57 -1.23
C ILE A 152 21.10 5.30 -2.03
N ARG A 153 21.27 4.06 -2.48
CA ARG A 153 22.41 3.57 -3.29
C ARG A 153 21.86 3.02 -4.61
N PRO A 154 21.59 3.86 -5.63
CA PRO A 154 20.84 3.45 -6.82
C PRO A 154 21.43 2.26 -7.60
N LYS A 155 22.74 2.04 -7.55
CA LYS A 155 23.47 0.94 -8.18
C LYS A 155 23.75 -0.22 -7.23
N GLY A 156 23.26 -0.14 -5.99
CA GLY A 156 23.44 -1.16 -4.96
C GLY A 156 24.89 -1.34 -4.50
N SER A 157 25.71 -0.28 -4.47
CA SER A 157 27.11 -0.40 -4.07
C SER A 157 27.26 -0.78 -2.58
N GLU A 158 28.04 -1.83 -2.29
CA GLU A 158 28.31 -2.24 -0.90
C GLU A 158 29.28 -1.28 -0.19
N ASP A 159 30.12 -0.57 -0.95
CA ASP A 159 31.09 0.42 -0.45
C ASP A 159 30.50 1.82 -0.24
N GLY A 160 29.23 2.04 -0.61
CA GLY A 160 28.55 3.34 -0.52
C GLY A 160 29.05 4.39 -1.51
N SER A 161 29.85 4.01 -2.52
CA SER A 161 30.43 4.93 -3.51
C SER A 161 29.40 5.71 -4.34
N ASP A 162 28.16 5.21 -4.41
CA ASP A 162 27.04 5.88 -5.08
C ASP A 162 25.94 6.38 -4.13
N GLU A 163 26.20 6.40 -2.82
CA GLU A 163 25.22 6.80 -1.80
C GLU A 163 24.80 8.27 -1.94
N LEU A 164 23.48 8.50 -1.90
CA LEU A 164 22.83 9.80 -1.93
C LEU A 164 21.98 9.98 -0.66
N ASP A 165 22.09 11.13 -0.01
CA ASP A 165 21.19 11.50 1.10
C ASP A 165 19.83 11.95 0.55
N LEU A 166 18.76 11.28 0.98
CA LEU A 166 17.42 11.49 0.43
C LEU A 166 16.83 12.85 0.86
N LEU A 167 17.17 13.35 2.05
CA LEU A 167 16.72 14.65 2.53
C LEU A 167 17.37 15.79 1.73
N GLU A 168 18.69 15.72 1.49
CA GLU A 168 19.38 16.68 0.60
C GLU A 168 18.77 16.67 -0.81
N LEU A 169 18.42 15.50 -1.32
CA LEU A 169 17.80 15.32 -2.63
C LEU A 169 16.41 15.96 -2.70
N ILE A 170 15.53 15.69 -1.73
CA ILE A 170 14.20 16.30 -1.60
C ILE A 170 14.32 17.82 -1.54
N GLN A 171 15.21 18.36 -0.70
CA GLN A 171 15.42 19.81 -0.59
C GLN A 171 15.90 20.42 -1.91
N ALA A 172 16.80 19.74 -2.64
CA ALA A 172 17.29 20.21 -3.93
C ALA A 172 16.21 20.15 -5.03
N VAL A 173 15.32 19.15 -4.98
CA VAL A 173 14.16 19.04 -5.88
C VAL A 173 13.12 20.14 -5.57
N ARG A 174 12.78 20.37 -4.30
CA ARG A 174 11.87 21.46 -3.88
C ARG A 174 12.39 22.84 -4.30
N LYS A 175 13.70 23.10 -4.23
CA LYS A 175 14.35 24.33 -4.74
C LYS A 175 14.18 24.56 -6.25
N ARG A 176 13.72 23.56 -7.02
CA ARG A 176 13.37 23.66 -8.45
C ARG A 176 11.87 23.82 -8.69
N ASN A 177 11.13 24.32 -7.68
CA ASN A 177 9.68 24.54 -7.72
C ASN A 177 8.91 23.23 -8.04
N VAL A 178 9.32 22.12 -7.41
CA VAL A 178 8.59 20.84 -7.41
C VAL A 178 7.98 20.68 -6.02
N GLU A 179 6.65 20.58 -5.96
CA GLU A 179 5.89 20.57 -4.70
C GLU A 179 5.63 19.14 -4.23
N LEU A 180 5.43 18.96 -2.92
CA LEU A 180 5.01 17.69 -2.33
C LEU A 180 3.48 17.52 -2.48
N PRO A 181 2.96 16.28 -2.52
CA PRO A 181 3.70 15.01 -2.60
C PRO A 181 4.37 14.79 -3.95
N MET A 182 5.42 13.96 -3.98
CA MET A 182 6.16 13.60 -5.20
C MET A 182 6.71 12.18 -5.16
N ILE A 183 6.94 11.58 -6.34
CA ILE A 183 7.65 10.32 -6.51
C ILE A 183 9.08 10.61 -6.97
N LEU A 184 10.06 10.07 -6.26
CA LEU A 184 11.46 10.05 -6.68
C LEU A 184 11.75 8.68 -7.29
N ARG A 185 12.09 8.65 -8.58
CA ARG A 185 12.35 7.41 -9.35
C ARG A 185 13.83 7.30 -9.73
N PHE A 186 14.39 6.12 -9.50
CA PHE A 186 15.82 5.82 -9.63
C PHE A 186 16.02 4.65 -10.63
N PRO A 187 16.13 4.93 -11.95
CA PRO A 187 16.17 3.87 -12.95
C PRO A 187 17.44 3.01 -12.88
N ASP A 188 18.54 3.50 -12.28
CA ASP A 188 19.72 2.68 -12.02
C ASP A 188 19.42 1.46 -11.11
N ILE A 189 18.40 1.55 -10.23
CA ILE A 189 17.93 0.42 -9.43
C ILE A 189 17.35 -0.66 -10.33
N VAL A 190 16.57 -0.27 -11.35
CA VAL A 190 15.99 -1.20 -12.32
C VAL A 190 17.10 -1.87 -13.13
N GLN A 191 18.09 -1.10 -13.59
CA GLN A 191 19.29 -1.64 -14.25
C GLN A 191 19.99 -2.69 -13.40
N HIS A 192 20.22 -2.40 -12.10
CA HIS A 192 20.86 -3.34 -11.18
C HIS A 192 19.98 -4.57 -10.92
N ARG A 193 18.66 -4.42 -10.72
CA ARG A 193 17.72 -5.54 -10.54
C ARG A 193 17.64 -6.45 -11.77
N MET A 194 17.68 -5.89 -12.98
CA MET A 194 17.73 -6.66 -14.23
C MET A 194 19.02 -7.47 -14.33
N ALA A 195 20.18 -6.86 -14.03
CA ALA A 195 21.46 -7.55 -14.00
C ALA A 195 21.53 -8.64 -12.92
N GLN A 196 20.95 -8.40 -11.73
CA GLN A 196 20.82 -9.41 -10.66
C GLN A 196 19.96 -10.60 -11.11
N LEU A 197 18.82 -10.36 -11.77
CA LEU A 197 17.94 -11.42 -12.26
C LEU A 197 18.64 -12.28 -13.32
N GLN A 198 19.29 -11.63 -14.31
CA GLN A 198 20.06 -12.33 -15.32
C GLN A 198 21.19 -13.16 -14.68
N GLY A 199 21.99 -12.56 -13.79
CA GLY A 199 23.11 -13.24 -13.13
C GLY A 199 22.67 -14.42 -12.26
N CYS A 200 21.50 -14.35 -11.62
CA CYS A 200 20.94 -15.47 -10.87
C CYS A 200 20.57 -16.65 -11.79
N PHE A 201 20.00 -16.38 -12.96
CA PHE A 201 19.68 -17.38 -13.96
C PHE A 201 20.93 -17.94 -14.65
N ASP A 202 21.89 -17.10 -15.05
CA ASP A 202 23.16 -17.53 -15.64
C ASP A 202 23.94 -18.44 -14.66
N THR A 203 23.93 -18.10 -13.37
CA THR A 203 24.50 -18.95 -12.29
C THR A 203 23.79 -20.30 -12.20
N ALA A 204 22.46 -20.32 -12.24
CA ALA A 204 21.69 -21.58 -12.22
C ALA A 204 21.95 -22.42 -13.49
N ILE A 205 21.91 -21.79 -14.67
CA ILE A 205 22.17 -22.42 -15.97
C ILE A 205 23.57 -23.07 -15.98
N GLY A 206 24.60 -22.33 -15.57
CA GLY A 206 25.97 -22.85 -15.47
C GLY A 206 26.11 -23.98 -14.45
N LYS A 207 25.47 -23.87 -13.28
CA LYS A 207 25.47 -24.88 -12.22
C LYS A 207 24.82 -26.20 -12.65
N TYR A 208 23.70 -26.14 -13.36
CA TYR A 208 22.94 -27.32 -13.80
C TYR A 208 23.34 -27.83 -15.20
N GLY A 209 24.23 -27.12 -15.91
CA GLY A 209 24.63 -27.50 -17.27
C GLY A 209 23.51 -27.31 -18.30
N TYR A 210 22.60 -26.36 -18.06
CA TYR A 210 21.46 -26.08 -18.93
C TYR A 210 21.93 -25.49 -20.28
N GLN A 211 21.29 -25.91 -21.37
CA GLN A 211 21.71 -25.65 -22.75
C GLN A 211 20.93 -24.51 -23.43
N GLY A 212 19.78 -24.12 -22.86
CA GLY A 212 19.09 -22.89 -23.22
C GLY A 212 19.65 -21.69 -22.46
N HIS A 213 18.99 -20.54 -22.58
CA HIS A 213 19.34 -19.33 -21.84
C HIS A 213 18.09 -18.71 -21.17
N PHE A 214 18.31 -17.79 -20.25
CA PHE A 214 17.23 -16.97 -19.68
C PHE A 214 17.08 -15.66 -20.45
N GLN A 215 15.82 -15.25 -20.67
CA GLN A 215 15.42 -14.03 -21.34
C GLN A 215 14.25 -13.40 -20.59
N GLY A 216 14.51 -12.40 -19.75
CA GLY A 216 13.46 -11.74 -18.98
C GLY A 216 12.54 -10.87 -19.86
N VAL A 217 11.31 -10.66 -19.40
CA VAL A 217 10.28 -9.87 -20.09
C VAL A 217 9.66 -8.90 -19.08
N PHE A 218 9.49 -7.62 -19.42
CA PHE A 218 8.84 -6.66 -18.52
C PHE A 218 7.36 -6.48 -18.88
N PRO A 219 6.42 -6.90 -18.00
CA PRO A 219 5.00 -6.71 -18.23
C PRO A 219 4.61 -5.24 -18.06
N VAL A 220 4.25 -4.58 -19.17
CA VAL A 220 3.94 -3.13 -19.22
C VAL A 220 2.81 -2.75 -18.24
N LYS A 221 1.88 -3.68 -18.00
CA LYS A 221 0.82 -3.60 -16.97
C LYS A 221 1.30 -3.26 -15.55
N CYS A 222 2.58 -3.49 -15.22
CA CYS A 222 3.15 -3.13 -13.92
C CYS A 222 3.40 -1.63 -13.76
N ASN A 223 3.83 -0.93 -14.81
CA ASN A 223 4.02 0.52 -14.81
C ASN A 223 4.08 1.05 -16.25
N HIS A 224 3.14 1.95 -16.61
CA HIS A 224 3.05 2.53 -17.96
C HIS A 224 3.90 3.81 -18.13
N ASP A 225 4.71 4.19 -17.15
CA ASP A 225 5.58 5.36 -17.26
C ASP A 225 6.54 5.24 -18.45
N ARG A 226 6.50 6.25 -19.32
CA ARG A 226 7.28 6.29 -20.56
C ARG A 226 8.78 6.09 -20.32
N TYR A 227 9.37 6.89 -19.44
CA TYR A 227 10.81 6.91 -19.26
C TYR A 227 11.29 5.63 -18.59
N LEU A 228 10.52 5.05 -17.66
CA LEU A 228 10.81 3.75 -17.08
C LEU A 228 10.78 2.63 -18.14
N ILE A 229 9.83 2.64 -19.08
CA ILE A 229 9.81 1.68 -20.19
C ILE A 229 11.00 1.89 -21.15
N GLU A 230 11.33 3.14 -21.49
CA GLU A 230 12.51 3.49 -22.29
C GLU A 230 13.81 3.00 -21.62
N ASP A 231 13.99 3.28 -20.32
CA ASP A 231 15.09 2.81 -19.46
C ASP A 231 15.19 1.26 -19.46
N ILE A 232 14.08 0.55 -19.24
CA ILE A 232 14.03 -0.92 -19.23
C ILE A 232 14.47 -1.51 -20.57
N VAL A 233 13.99 -0.96 -21.69
CA VAL A 233 14.38 -1.42 -23.02
C VAL A 233 15.86 -1.12 -23.30
N GLU A 234 16.37 0.05 -22.88
CA GLU A 234 17.78 0.40 -23.04
C GLU A 234 18.70 -0.55 -22.27
N TYR A 235 18.48 -0.76 -20.97
CA TYR A 235 19.27 -1.70 -20.15
C TYR A 235 19.10 -3.15 -20.61
N GLY A 236 17.91 -3.46 -21.11
CA GLY A 236 17.52 -4.78 -21.58
C GLY A 236 18.30 -5.30 -22.79
N ARG A 237 18.85 -4.41 -23.63
CA ARG A 237 19.56 -4.77 -24.87
C ARG A 237 20.65 -5.81 -24.67
N ASN A 238 21.46 -5.68 -23.61
CA ASN A 238 22.57 -6.62 -23.32
C ASN A 238 22.09 -8.02 -22.92
N PHE A 239 20.82 -8.17 -22.56
CA PHE A 239 20.22 -9.40 -22.01
C PHE A 239 19.08 -9.95 -22.89
N ARG A 240 18.88 -9.38 -24.09
CA ARG A 240 17.74 -9.66 -24.99
C ARG A 240 16.38 -9.40 -24.30
N PHE A 241 16.35 -8.51 -23.32
CA PHE A 241 15.19 -8.34 -22.43
C PHE A 241 13.98 -7.80 -23.21
N GLY A 242 12.83 -8.42 -23.00
CA GLY A 242 11.59 -8.18 -23.73
C GLY A 242 10.57 -7.31 -23.02
N LEU A 243 9.41 -7.11 -23.65
CA LEU A 243 8.21 -6.52 -23.04
C LEU A 243 7.02 -7.46 -23.18
N GLU A 244 6.08 -7.41 -22.23
CA GLU A 244 4.78 -8.06 -22.34
C GLU A 244 3.65 -7.02 -22.41
N ALA A 245 2.71 -7.27 -23.32
CA ALA A 245 1.52 -6.46 -23.52
C ALA A 245 0.26 -7.30 -23.26
N GLY A 246 -0.54 -6.91 -22.26
CA GLY A 246 -1.81 -7.55 -21.92
C GLY A 246 -3.03 -6.88 -22.58
N SER A 247 -2.83 -5.86 -23.42
CA SER A 247 -3.90 -5.07 -24.04
C SER A 247 -3.41 -4.30 -25.29
N LYS A 248 -4.34 -3.77 -26.10
CA LYS A 248 -3.98 -2.98 -27.29
C LYS A 248 -3.13 -1.72 -26.99
N PRO A 249 -3.43 -0.89 -25.97
CA PRO A 249 -2.60 0.28 -25.68
C PRO A 249 -1.18 -0.12 -25.27
N GLU A 250 -1.04 -1.18 -24.48
CA GLU A 250 0.27 -1.74 -24.10
C GLU A 250 1.02 -2.32 -25.30
N LEU A 251 0.32 -2.93 -26.25
CA LEU A 251 0.91 -3.41 -27.50
C LEU A 251 1.49 -2.23 -28.33
N LEU A 252 0.78 -1.10 -28.38
CA LEU A 252 1.29 0.10 -29.06
C LEU A 252 2.52 0.66 -28.35
N ILE A 253 2.55 0.67 -27.01
CA ILE A 253 3.74 1.02 -26.23
C ILE A 253 4.90 0.07 -26.54
N ALA A 254 4.65 -1.24 -26.57
CA ALA A 254 5.69 -2.24 -26.80
C ALA A 254 6.27 -2.16 -28.23
N ILE A 255 5.43 -2.08 -29.27
CA ILE A 255 5.87 -1.92 -30.68
C ILE A 255 6.57 -0.58 -30.91
N ALA A 256 6.22 0.47 -30.15
CA ALA A 256 6.92 1.76 -30.24
C ALA A 256 8.35 1.69 -29.68
N ASN A 257 8.57 0.94 -28.58
CA ASN A 257 9.85 0.91 -27.87
C ASN A 257 10.79 -0.23 -28.34
N LEU A 258 10.26 -1.39 -28.74
CA LEU A 258 11.07 -2.55 -29.19
C LEU A 258 11.55 -2.47 -30.64
N ARG A 259 11.61 -1.26 -31.21
CA ARG A 259 12.14 -1.06 -32.57
C ARG A 259 13.65 -1.24 -32.56
N GLU A 260 14.18 -1.80 -33.65
CA GLU A 260 15.63 -2.00 -33.85
C GLU A 260 16.29 -2.89 -32.78
N ASN A 261 15.50 -3.77 -32.14
CA ASN A 261 15.94 -4.72 -31.12
C ASN A 261 15.35 -6.11 -31.41
N ASP A 262 15.76 -6.70 -32.53
CA ASP A 262 15.21 -7.94 -33.09
C ASP A 262 15.36 -9.16 -32.15
N ASP A 263 16.31 -9.11 -31.21
CA ASP A 263 16.49 -10.16 -30.20
C ASP A 263 15.46 -10.08 -29.06
N ALA A 264 14.85 -8.92 -28.81
CA ALA A 264 13.94 -8.73 -27.67
C ALA A 264 12.55 -9.36 -27.91
N LEU A 265 12.14 -10.20 -26.97
CA LEU A 265 10.88 -10.92 -27.03
C LEU A 265 9.68 -10.01 -26.71
N LEU A 266 8.69 -9.94 -27.59
CA LEU A 266 7.40 -9.33 -27.31
C LEU A 266 6.35 -10.42 -27.03
N VAL A 267 5.94 -10.56 -25.77
CA VAL A 267 4.87 -11.50 -25.37
C VAL A 267 3.51 -10.79 -25.42
N CYS A 268 2.57 -11.35 -26.17
CA CYS A 268 1.24 -10.77 -26.36
C CYS A 268 0.15 -11.59 -25.66
N ASN A 269 -0.26 -11.12 -24.48
CA ASN A 269 -1.32 -11.71 -23.64
C ASN A 269 -2.63 -10.89 -23.72
N GLY A 270 -3.62 -11.26 -22.90
CA GLY A 270 -4.91 -10.57 -22.79
C GLY A 270 -5.91 -10.96 -23.87
N TYR A 271 -7.06 -10.27 -23.90
CA TYR A 271 -8.07 -10.46 -24.95
C TYR A 271 -7.60 -9.84 -26.27
N LYS A 272 -7.60 -10.64 -27.35
CA LYS A 272 -7.15 -10.22 -28.68
C LYS A 272 -8.29 -10.28 -29.69
N ASP A 273 -8.42 -9.23 -30.50
CA ASP A 273 -9.31 -9.19 -31.66
C ASP A 273 -8.50 -9.12 -32.97
N GLU A 274 -9.19 -8.98 -34.10
CA GLU A 274 -8.59 -8.96 -35.43
C GLU A 274 -7.48 -7.90 -35.54
N ILE A 275 -7.77 -6.67 -35.11
CA ILE A 275 -6.83 -5.53 -35.17
C ILE A 275 -5.60 -5.78 -34.28
N TYR A 276 -5.77 -6.39 -33.11
CA TYR A 276 -4.63 -6.79 -32.26
C TYR A 276 -3.74 -7.77 -33.04
N MET A 277 -4.31 -8.86 -33.57
CA MET A 277 -3.55 -9.91 -34.26
C MET A 277 -2.88 -9.41 -35.55
N GLU A 278 -3.57 -8.57 -36.33
CA GLU A 278 -3.01 -7.87 -37.50
C GLU A 278 -1.79 -7.03 -37.10
N SER A 279 -1.92 -6.23 -36.04
CA SER A 279 -0.84 -5.35 -35.57
C SER A 279 0.42 -6.15 -35.18
N VAL A 280 0.26 -7.30 -34.51
CA VAL A 280 1.39 -8.16 -34.16
C VAL A 280 2.03 -8.80 -35.40
N LEU A 281 1.22 -9.30 -36.34
CA LEU A 281 1.75 -9.96 -37.55
C LEU A 281 2.48 -8.98 -38.48
N LEU A 282 1.98 -7.75 -38.61
CA LEU A 282 2.66 -6.68 -39.33
C LEU A 282 3.92 -6.21 -38.60
N ALA A 283 3.92 -6.14 -37.27
CA ALA A 283 5.14 -5.86 -36.50
C ALA A 283 6.21 -6.94 -36.69
N ARG A 284 5.82 -8.23 -36.80
CA ARG A 284 6.74 -9.32 -37.15
C ARG A 284 7.35 -9.15 -38.55
N GLN A 285 6.61 -8.63 -39.53
CA GLN A 285 7.18 -8.28 -40.84
C GLN A 285 8.19 -7.12 -40.79
N LEU A 286 8.14 -6.28 -39.75
CA LEU A 286 9.11 -5.21 -39.47
C LEU A 286 10.31 -5.68 -38.62
N GLY A 287 10.42 -6.98 -38.31
CA GLY A 287 11.52 -7.57 -37.55
C GLY A 287 11.23 -7.83 -36.07
N THR A 288 10.10 -7.35 -35.51
CA THR A 288 9.79 -7.54 -34.08
C THR A 288 9.61 -9.02 -33.74
N ASN A 289 10.39 -9.55 -32.80
CA ASN A 289 10.27 -10.92 -32.31
C ASN A 289 9.07 -11.10 -31.35
N ALA A 290 7.86 -11.09 -31.90
CA ALA A 290 6.61 -11.15 -31.14
C ALA A 290 5.91 -12.53 -31.15
N VAL A 291 5.35 -12.95 -30.02
CA VAL A 291 4.61 -14.21 -29.84
C VAL A 291 3.17 -13.91 -29.41
N ILE A 292 2.19 -14.45 -30.14
CA ILE A 292 0.77 -14.34 -29.80
C ILE A 292 0.39 -15.50 -28.88
N VAL A 293 0.17 -15.23 -27.61
CA VAL A 293 -0.20 -16.26 -26.62
C VAL A 293 -1.71 -16.46 -26.63
N LEU A 294 -2.16 -17.64 -27.05
CA LEU A 294 -3.58 -18.02 -27.01
C LEU A 294 -4.04 -18.21 -25.56
N GLU A 295 -4.99 -17.38 -25.14
CA GLU A 295 -5.61 -17.44 -23.81
C GLU A 295 -7.03 -18.01 -23.84
N GLN A 296 -7.65 -18.06 -25.02
CA GLN A 296 -8.95 -18.68 -25.27
C GLN A 296 -8.93 -19.50 -26.56
N VAL A 297 -9.67 -20.62 -26.58
CA VAL A 297 -9.64 -21.56 -27.72
C VAL A 297 -10.17 -20.95 -29.02
N ASP A 298 -11.06 -19.96 -28.91
CA ASP A 298 -11.67 -19.24 -30.03
C ASP A 298 -10.76 -18.14 -30.63
N GLU A 299 -9.62 -17.83 -30.00
CA GLU A 299 -8.60 -16.95 -30.60
C GLU A 299 -7.87 -17.62 -31.77
N LEU A 300 -7.75 -18.96 -31.78
CA LEU A 300 -7.03 -19.68 -32.85
C LEU A 300 -7.70 -19.53 -34.24
N PRO A 301 -9.01 -19.76 -34.43
CA PRO A 301 -9.67 -19.53 -35.72
C PRO A 301 -9.51 -18.10 -36.24
N LEU A 302 -9.54 -17.10 -35.35
CA LEU A 302 -9.32 -15.70 -35.69
C LEU A 302 -7.87 -15.47 -36.16
N LEU A 303 -6.88 -16.00 -35.44
CA LEU A 303 -5.47 -15.89 -35.81
C LEU A 303 -5.18 -16.57 -37.16
N LEU A 304 -5.76 -17.74 -37.41
CA LEU A 304 -5.66 -18.44 -38.69
C LEU A 304 -6.36 -17.68 -39.84
N HIS A 305 -7.44 -16.96 -39.56
CA HIS A 305 -8.06 -16.07 -40.55
C HIS A 305 -7.12 -14.89 -40.90
N VAL A 306 -6.61 -14.18 -39.90
CA VAL A 306 -5.72 -13.03 -40.11
C VAL A 306 -4.40 -13.44 -40.76
N SER A 307 -3.81 -14.56 -40.34
CA SER A 307 -2.60 -15.12 -40.95
C SER A 307 -2.74 -15.34 -42.46
N ARG A 308 -3.86 -15.92 -42.90
CA ARG A 308 -4.17 -16.11 -44.33
C ARG A 308 -4.53 -14.81 -45.06
N LYS A 309 -5.16 -13.85 -44.37
CA LYS A 309 -5.50 -12.53 -44.91
C LYS A 309 -4.25 -11.69 -45.24
N LEU A 310 -3.20 -11.82 -44.40
CA LEU A 310 -1.94 -11.07 -44.54
C LEU A 310 -0.82 -11.85 -45.24
N ASP A 311 -1.00 -13.17 -45.46
CA ASP A 311 0.05 -14.11 -45.88
C ASP A 311 1.29 -14.11 -44.95
N VAL A 312 1.03 -14.09 -43.64
CA VAL A 312 2.07 -14.08 -42.59
C VAL A 312 1.89 -15.27 -41.66
N ARG A 313 2.92 -16.11 -41.53
CA ARG A 313 2.93 -17.18 -40.51
C ARG A 313 3.10 -16.57 -39.10
N PRO A 314 2.19 -16.85 -38.15
CA PRO A 314 2.31 -16.40 -36.77
C PRO A 314 3.43 -17.16 -36.04
N VAL A 315 3.88 -16.60 -34.93
CA VAL A 315 4.47 -17.38 -33.84
C VAL A 315 3.46 -17.41 -32.71
N ILE A 316 3.10 -18.62 -32.30
CA ILE A 316 1.98 -18.93 -31.41
C ILE A 316 2.54 -19.44 -30.09
N GLY A 317 2.03 -18.88 -28.99
CA GLY A 317 2.11 -19.47 -27.67
C GLY A 317 0.75 -20.02 -27.23
N VAL A 318 0.74 -20.88 -26.22
CA VAL A 318 -0.48 -21.27 -25.50
C VAL A 318 -0.32 -20.96 -24.01
N ARG A 319 -1.31 -20.31 -23.41
CA ARG A 319 -1.38 -20.14 -21.95
C ARG A 319 -2.08 -21.35 -21.34
N ALA A 320 -1.41 -22.08 -20.46
CA ALA A 320 -1.99 -23.22 -19.78
C ALA A 320 -2.68 -22.83 -18.46
N LYS A 321 -3.81 -23.47 -18.17
CA LYS A 321 -4.36 -23.59 -16.82
C LYS A 321 -3.65 -24.72 -16.09
N LEU A 322 -2.88 -24.37 -15.07
CA LEU A 322 -2.28 -25.33 -14.15
C LEU A 322 -3.30 -25.75 -13.08
N SER A 323 -3.22 -26.99 -12.61
CA SER A 323 -3.96 -27.50 -11.45
C SER A 323 -3.42 -26.95 -10.13
N THR A 324 -2.14 -26.55 -10.11
CA THR A 324 -1.49 -25.86 -9.00
C THR A 324 -2.26 -24.60 -8.57
N LYS A 325 -2.47 -24.43 -7.26
CA LYS A 325 -3.15 -23.28 -6.65
C LYS A 325 -2.23 -22.52 -5.69
N HIS A 326 -2.53 -21.24 -5.52
CA HIS A 326 -1.89 -20.36 -4.54
C HIS A 326 -2.95 -19.78 -3.62
N ASP A 327 -2.68 -19.73 -2.31
CA ASP A 327 -3.52 -19.03 -1.33
C ASP A 327 -3.04 -17.57 -1.15
N GLY A 328 -3.97 -16.64 -0.95
CA GLY A 328 -3.70 -15.20 -0.81
C GLY A 328 -4.53 -14.34 -1.78
N HIS A 329 -4.37 -13.01 -1.73
CA HIS A 329 -5.16 -12.05 -2.53
C HIS A 329 -5.09 -12.32 -4.05
N TRP A 330 -3.97 -12.87 -4.54
CA TRP A 330 -3.75 -13.18 -5.95
C TRP A 330 -4.14 -14.62 -6.36
N GLY A 331 -4.54 -15.46 -5.40
CA GLY A 331 -4.79 -16.90 -5.61
C GLY A 331 -5.88 -17.22 -6.65
N GLY A 332 -6.87 -16.33 -6.81
CA GLY A 332 -7.93 -16.47 -7.80
C GLY A 332 -7.50 -16.30 -9.27
N THR A 333 -6.24 -15.97 -9.53
CA THR A 333 -5.69 -15.87 -10.90
C THR A 333 -5.22 -17.21 -11.47
N SER A 334 -5.14 -18.25 -10.64
CA SER A 334 -4.58 -19.59 -10.96
C SER A 334 -5.58 -20.74 -10.71
N GLY A 335 -5.21 -21.96 -11.11
CA GLY A 335 -6.08 -23.13 -11.03
C GLY A 335 -7.07 -23.24 -12.20
N ASP A 336 -7.84 -24.32 -12.23
CA ASP A 336 -8.88 -24.60 -13.27
C ASP A 336 -9.91 -23.47 -13.46
N LYS A 337 -10.09 -22.62 -12.44
CA LYS A 337 -11.03 -21.48 -12.42
C LYS A 337 -10.40 -20.15 -12.83
N GLY A 338 -9.12 -20.13 -13.22
CA GLY A 338 -8.44 -18.93 -13.69
C GLY A 338 -9.16 -18.26 -14.86
N LYS A 339 -9.19 -16.92 -14.86
CA LYS A 339 -9.88 -16.10 -15.87
C LYS A 339 -9.40 -16.35 -17.30
N PHE A 340 -8.13 -16.71 -17.46
CA PHE A 340 -7.43 -16.85 -18.73
C PHE A 340 -6.75 -18.21 -18.80
N GLY A 341 -6.43 -18.65 -20.02
CA GLY A 341 -5.72 -19.89 -20.29
C GLY A 341 -6.62 -21.05 -20.69
N LEU A 342 -6.00 -21.96 -21.43
CA LEU A 342 -6.59 -23.16 -22.00
C LEU A 342 -6.49 -24.32 -21.00
N THR A 343 -7.54 -25.11 -20.91
CA THR A 343 -7.51 -26.43 -20.26
C THR A 343 -6.72 -27.42 -21.12
N ILE A 344 -6.22 -28.52 -20.53
CA ILE A 344 -5.46 -29.53 -21.27
C ILE A 344 -6.18 -30.06 -22.53
N PRO A 345 -7.51 -30.34 -22.52
CA PRO A 345 -8.23 -30.71 -23.74
C PRO A 345 -8.26 -29.62 -24.82
N GLU A 346 -8.32 -28.33 -24.44
CA GLU A 346 -8.27 -27.21 -25.38
C GLU A 346 -6.88 -27.04 -25.98
N ILE A 347 -5.81 -27.24 -25.19
CA ILE A 347 -4.42 -27.25 -25.69
C ILE A 347 -4.23 -28.38 -26.72
N VAL A 348 -4.72 -29.59 -26.42
CA VAL A 348 -4.68 -30.74 -27.35
C VAL A 348 -5.46 -30.44 -28.63
N LYS A 349 -6.62 -29.77 -28.53
CA LYS A 349 -7.40 -29.30 -29.69
C LYS A 349 -6.60 -28.31 -30.54
N VAL A 350 -5.93 -27.32 -29.93
CA VAL A 350 -5.06 -26.36 -30.63
C VAL A 350 -3.95 -27.10 -31.41
N VAL A 351 -3.28 -28.08 -30.79
CA VAL A 351 -2.24 -28.89 -31.45
C VAL A 351 -2.78 -29.65 -32.65
N TYR A 352 -3.97 -30.25 -32.55
CA TYR A 352 -4.58 -30.98 -33.67
C TYR A 352 -5.02 -30.04 -34.81
N THR A 353 -5.69 -28.93 -34.51
CA THR A 353 -6.06 -27.94 -35.54
C THR A 353 -4.83 -27.34 -36.24
N LEU A 354 -3.77 -27.00 -35.50
CA LEU A 354 -2.52 -26.53 -36.12
C LEU A 354 -1.84 -27.61 -36.97
N ARG A 355 -1.97 -28.89 -36.63
CA ARG A 355 -1.47 -29.99 -37.47
C ARG A 355 -2.27 -30.14 -38.76
N GLU A 356 -3.59 -30.03 -38.69
CA GLU A 356 -4.51 -30.09 -39.84
C GLU A 356 -4.26 -28.93 -40.84
N GLU A 357 -3.99 -27.73 -40.33
CA GLU A 357 -3.67 -26.53 -41.13
C GLU A 357 -2.21 -26.49 -41.62
N GLY A 358 -1.35 -27.45 -41.24
CA GLY A 358 0.08 -27.42 -41.60
C GLY A 358 0.85 -26.26 -40.96
N MET A 359 0.50 -25.90 -39.72
CA MET A 359 1.02 -24.78 -38.93
C MET A 359 1.48 -25.18 -37.52
N LEU A 360 1.76 -26.47 -37.29
CA LEU A 360 2.23 -26.96 -35.99
C LEU A 360 3.65 -26.46 -35.63
N ASP A 361 4.43 -26.05 -36.64
CA ASP A 361 5.70 -25.30 -36.52
C ASP A 361 5.53 -23.87 -35.96
N CYS A 362 4.34 -23.28 -36.07
CA CYS A 362 4.05 -21.98 -35.49
C CYS A 362 3.92 -22.04 -33.96
N LEU A 363 3.61 -23.19 -33.36
CA LEU A 363 3.51 -23.35 -31.91
C LEU A 363 4.90 -23.49 -31.28
N GLN A 364 5.36 -22.42 -30.63
CA GLN A 364 6.74 -22.27 -30.16
C GLN A 364 6.88 -21.94 -28.67
N LEU A 365 5.81 -21.51 -28.00
CA LEU A 365 5.85 -21.06 -26.61
C LEU A 365 4.78 -21.72 -25.74
N LEU A 366 5.16 -22.22 -24.57
CA LEU A 366 4.22 -22.50 -23.48
C LEU A 366 4.31 -21.37 -22.45
N HIS A 367 3.18 -20.72 -22.14
CA HIS A 367 3.08 -19.75 -21.06
C HIS A 367 2.21 -20.31 -19.93
N TYR A 368 2.51 -19.94 -18.69
CA TYR A 368 1.57 -19.98 -17.58
C TYR A 368 1.90 -18.88 -16.58
N HIS A 369 0.96 -18.59 -15.69
CA HIS A 369 1.17 -17.57 -14.65
C HIS A 369 0.52 -18.02 -13.35
N VAL A 370 1.33 -18.07 -12.28
CA VAL A 370 0.92 -18.53 -10.95
C VAL A 370 0.21 -17.42 -10.14
N GLY A 371 0.33 -16.17 -10.60
CA GLY A 371 -0.17 -14.97 -9.92
C GLY A 371 0.97 -13.99 -9.60
N SER A 372 0.64 -12.85 -9.02
CA SER A 372 1.62 -11.89 -8.50
C SER A 372 2.00 -12.24 -7.05
N GLN A 373 3.22 -11.89 -6.63
CA GLN A 373 3.66 -11.95 -5.23
C GLN A 373 3.50 -13.36 -4.60
N VAL A 374 4.03 -14.39 -5.26
CA VAL A 374 3.97 -15.76 -4.73
C VAL A 374 4.93 -15.88 -3.54
N ALA A 375 4.39 -15.91 -2.33
CA ALA A 375 5.17 -15.88 -1.08
C ALA A 375 5.95 -17.17 -0.78
N ASP A 376 5.53 -18.32 -1.34
CA ASP A 376 6.10 -19.64 -1.03
C ASP A 376 6.72 -20.32 -2.27
N ILE A 377 8.02 -20.62 -2.18
CA ILE A 377 8.78 -21.32 -3.21
C ILE A 377 8.23 -22.71 -3.53
N ALA A 378 7.55 -23.37 -2.59
CA ALA A 378 6.93 -24.69 -2.82
C ALA A 378 5.86 -24.64 -3.92
N ILE A 379 5.13 -23.52 -4.03
CA ILE A 379 4.07 -23.32 -5.02
C ILE A 379 4.68 -23.09 -6.40
N ILE A 380 5.78 -22.35 -6.48
CA ILE A 380 6.56 -22.16 -7.70
C ILE A 380 7.13 -23.51 -8.18
N LYS A 381 7.64 -24.35 -7.28
CA LYS A 381 8.13 -25.71 -7.61
C LYS A 381 7.06 -26.59 -8.23
N GLU A 382 5.85 -26.58 -7.68
CA GLU A 382 4.77 -27.42 -8.19
C GLU A 382 4.28 -26.95 -9.56
N ALA A 383 4.10 -25.62 -9.73
CA ALA A 383 3.77 -25.03 -11.02
C ALA A 383 4.85 -25.30 -12.08
N MET A 384 6.14 -25.21 -11.70
CA MET A 384 7.26 -25.54 -12.58
C MET A 384 7.25 -27.00 -13.02
N ARG A 385 6.98 -27.96 -12.12
CA ARG A 385 6.89 -29.39 -12.47
C ARG A 385 5.78 -29.65 -13.49
N GLU A 386 4.59 -29.13 -13.21
CA GLU A 386 3.41 -29.28 -14.07
C GLU A 386 3.66 -28.66 -15.46
N GLY A 387 4.10 -27.39 -15.50
CA GLY A 387 4.40 -26.66 -16.73
C GLY A 387 5.55 -27.28 -17.55
N SER A 388 6.62 -27.75 -16.89
CA SER A 388 7.76 -28.36 -17.59
C SER A 388 7.40 -29.70 -18.24
N HIS A 389 6.56 -30.51 -17.61
CA HIS A 389 6.04 -31.73 -18.25
C HIS A 389 5.10 -31.40 -19.40
N LEU A 390 4.21 -30.40 -19.26
CA LEU A 390 3.33 -29.96 -20.34
C LEU A 390 4.11 -29.45 -21.56
N TYR A 391 5.20 -28.69 -21.35
CA TYR A 391 6.11 -28.27 -22.42
C TYR A 391 6.70 -29.48 -23.17
N CYS A 392 7.17 -30.48 -22.44
CA CYS A 392 7.77 -31.67 -23.03
C CYS A 392 6.75 -32.53 -23.80
N GLU A 393 5.50 -32.62 -23.33
CA GLU A 393 4.42 -33.29 -24.07
C GLU A 393 4.11 -32.56 -25.38
N LEU A 394 4.02 -31.21 -25.38
CA LEU A 394 3.80 -30.42 -26.60
C LEU A 394 4.91 -30.66 -27.65
N ALA A 395 6.17 -30.66 -27.23
CA ALA A 395 7.29 -30.99 -28.10
C ALA A 395 7.21 -32.45 -28.62
N THR A 396 6.82 -33.39 -27.76
CA THR A 396 6.63 -34.81 -28.13
C THR A 396 5.46 -35.01 -29.11
N MET A 397 4.42 -34.16 -29.05
CA MET A 397 3.33 -34.12 -30.03
C MET A 397 3.75 -33.48 -31.38
N GLY A 398 5.00 -33.03 -31.52
CA GLY A 398 5.57 -32.50 -32.76
C GLY A 398 5.41 -30.99 -32.96
N ALA A 399 5.01 -30.23 -31.93
CA ALA A 399 5.14 -28.78 -31.95
C ALA A 399 6.62 -28.38 -31.99
N ALA A 400 6.95 -27.29 -32.69
CA ALA A 400 8.34 -26.82 -32.76
C ALA A 400 8.90 -26.46 -31.38
N MET A 401 8.07 -25.82 -30.54
CA MET A 401 8.44 -25.30 -29.22
C MET A 401 9.71 -24.42 -29.29
N GLY A 402 10.36 -24.17 -28.16
CA GLY A 402 11.54 -23.30 -28.09
C GLY A 402 11.54 -22.33 -26.91
N TYR A 403 10.36 -21.94 -26.41
CA TYR A 403 10.21 -21.07 -25.24
C TYR A 403 9.30 -21.71 -24.18
N ILE A 404 9.68 -21.55 -22.92
CA ILE A 404 8.76 -21.70 -21.79
C ILE A 404 8.79 -20.40 -20.98
N ASP A 405 7.61 -19.79 -20.87
CA ASP A 405 7.39 -18.57 -20.10
C ASP A 405 6.68 -18.95 -18.80
N VAL A 406 7.37 -18.73 -17.68
CA VAL A 406 6.87 -19.03 -16.34
C VAL A 406 6.01 -17.88 -15.78
N GLY A 407 5.84 -16.81 -16.56
CA GLY A 407 5.07 -15.63 -16.23
C GLY A 407 5.67 -14.83 -15.06
N GLY A 408 4.84 -13.98 -14.48
CA GLY A 408 5.16 -13.31 -13.21
C GLY A 408 4.98 -14.25 -12.01
N GLY A 409 5.43 -13.79 -10.84
CA GLY A 409 5.20 -14.49 -9.56
C GLY A 409 6.35 -14.40 -8.58
N LEU A 410 7.58 -14.14 -9.08
CA LEU A 410 8.72 -13.75 -8.26
C LEU A 410 8.34 -12.57 -7.36
N GLY A 411 8.18 -12.86 -6.07
CA GLY A 411 7.78 -11.89 -5.06
C GLY A 411 8.94 -11.03 -4.58
N ILE A 412 8.62 -10.05 -3.75
CA ILE A 412 9.60 -9.27 -2.99
C ILE A 412 9.28 -9.27 -1.50
N ASP A 413 10.27 -8.98 -0.67
CA ASP A 413 10.12 -8.87 0.76
C ASP A 413 9.67 -7.45 1.13
N TYR A 414 8.36 -7.20 1.29
CA TYR A 414 7.84 -5.88 1.65
C TYR A 414 7.98 -5.56 3.14
N ASP A 415 8.06 -6.56 4.02
CA ASP A 415 8.10 -6.37 5.48
C ASP A 415 9.47 -6.70 6.11
N GLY A 416 10.43 -7.18 5.30
CA GLY A 416 11.79 -7.51 5.72
C GLY A 416 11.87 -8.80 6.53
N THR A 417 10.93 -9.74 6.36
CA THR A 417 10.79 -10.94 7.19
C THR A 417 11.41 -12.19 6.60
N LYS A 418 11.68 -12.22 5.29
CA LYS A 418 12.15 -13.40 4.54
C LYS A 418 11.28 -14.64 4.84
N GLY A 419 9.97 -14.44 4.95
CA GLY A 419 9.00 -15.45 5.39
C GLY A 419 7.68 -15.39 4.63
N ASN A 420 6.79 -16.35 4.89
CA ASN A 420 5.47 -16.45 4.25
C ASN A 420 4.29 -16.16 5.20
N ARG A 421 4.55 -15.71 6.44
CA ARG A 421 3.52 -15.54 7.49
C ARG A 421 2.55 -14.37 7.26
N SER A 422 3.03 -13.28 6.69
CA SER A 422 2.28 -12.04 6.46
C SER A 422 1.58 -12.00 5.10
N GLY A 423 1.98 -12.86 4.15
CA GLY A 423 1.64 -12.74 2.72
C GLY A 423 2.37 -11.62 1.98
N ALA A 424 3.01 -10.68 2.70
CA ALA A 424 3.71 -9.53 2.13
C ALA A 424 5.20 -9.81 1.84
N SER A 425 5.68 -11.03 2.05
CA SER A 425 7.09 -11.41 1.93
C SER A 425 7.27 -12.75 1.22
N THR A 426 8.52 -13.20 1.10
CA THR A 426 8.93 -14.41 0.39
C THR A 426 9.84 -15.27 1.24
N ASN A 427 9.56 -16.59 1.33
CA ASN A 427 10.42 -17.55 2.02
C ASN A 427 11.67 -17.99 1.20
N TYR A 428 12.05 -17.22 0.17
CA TYR A 428 13.08 -17.57 -0.80
C TYR A 428 13.78 -16.34 -1.39
N SER A 429 14.99 -16.55 -1.93
CA SER A 429 15.71 -15.52 -2.69
C SER A 429 15.50 -15.66 -4.21
N MET A 430 15.82 -14.59 -4.95
CA MET A 430 15.88 -14.60 -6.42
C MET A 430 16.78 -15.73 -6.97
N GLN A 431 17.87 -16.06 -6.26
CA GLN A 431 18.74 -17.17 -6.63
C GLN A 431 18.10 -18.55 -6.37
N ASN A 432 17.29 -18.71 -5.32
CA ASN A 432 16.51 -19.94 -5.10
C ASN A 432 15.48 -20.12 -6.21
N TYR A 433 14.72 -19.08 -6.54
CA TYR A 433 13.78 -19.05 -7.65
C TYR A 433 14.45 -19.49 -8.97
N ALA A 434 15.55 -18.86 -9.37
CA ALA A 434 16.27 -19.22 -10.59
C ALA A 434 16.78 -20.68 -10.58
N ASN A 435 17.32 -21.16 -9.45
CA ASN A 435 17.76 -22.55 -9.31
C ASN A 435 16.59 -23.54 -9.50
N ASP A 436 15.46 -23.27 -8.86
CA ASP A 436 14.31 -24.17 -8.82
C ASP A 436 13.55 -24.20 -10.16
N VAL A 437 13.48 -23.06 -10.88
CA VAL A 437 12.99 -22.97 -12.27
C VAL A 437 13.87 -23.78 -13.22
N VAL A 438 15.18 -23.56 -13.21
CA VAL A 438 16.12 -24.25 -14.13
C VAL A 438 16.15 -25.76 -13.86
N ALA A 439 16.20 -26.19 -12.58
CA ALA A 439 16.29 -27.59 -12.23
C ALA A 439 15.04 -28.39 -12.63
N ALA A 440 13.84 -27.91 -12.29
CA ALA A 440 12.59 -28.61 -12.60
C ALA A 440 12.38 -28.80 -14.11
N LEU A 441 12.77 -27.80 -14.91
CA LEU A 441 12.69 -27.84 -16.35
C LEU A 441 13.75 -28.74 -16.99
N LEU A 442 14.98 -28.72 -16.47
CA LEU A 442 16.05 -29.62 -16.91
C LEU A 442 15.64 -31.08 -16.70
N ASP A 443 15.17 -31.42 -15.50
CA ASP A 443 14.76 -32.79 -15.15
C ASP A 443 13.68 -33.31 -16.11
N ALA A 444 12.65 -32.50 -16.39
CA ALA A 444 11.59 -32.86 -17.33
C ALA A 444 12.13 -33.05 -18.77
N CYS A 445 12.98 -32.14 -19.25
CA CYS A 445 13.57 -32.22 -20.59
C CYS A 445 14.46 -33.47 -20.75
N VAL A 446 15.30 -33.77 -19.76
CA VAL A 446 16.18 -34.96 -19.75
C VAL A 446 15.37 -36.25 -19.74
N VAL A 447 14.36 -36.36 -18.87
CA VAL A 447 13.48 -37.55 -18.79
C VAL A 447 12.72 -37.81 -20.10
N LYS A 448 12.35 -36.75 -20.83
CA LYS A 448 11.57 -36.84 -22.07
C LYS A 448 12.42 -36.82 -23.35
N GLY A 449 13.74 -36.60 -23.26
CA GLY A 449 14.62 -36.45 -24.42
C GLY A 449 14.35 -35.20 -25.26
N VAL A 450 13.75 -34.16 -24.67
CA VAL A 450 13.32 -32.93 -25.34
C VAL A 450 14.43 -31.86 -25.25
N ARG A 451 14.58 -31.04 -26.30
CA ARG A 451 15.51 -29.91 -26.28
C ARG A 451 15.06 -28.86 -25.25
N GLN A 452 16.00 -28.47 -24.40
CA GLN A 452 15.83 -27.44 -23.38
C GLN A 452 15.51 -26.07 -24.04
N PRO A 453 14.38 -25.43 -23.70
CA PRO A 453 13.96 -24.14 -24.27
C PRO A 453 14.76 -22.93 -23.76
N VAL A 454 14.46 -21.76 -24.31
CA VAL A 454 14.69 -20.47 -23.64
C VAL A 454 13.68 -20.33 -22.50
N ILE A 455 14.17 -19.89 -21.33
CA ILE A 455 13.34 -19.61 -20.15
C ILE A 455 12.99 -18.13 -20.16
N ALA A 456 11.70 -17.80 -20.21
CA ALA A 456 11.20 -16.44 -20.02
C ALA A 456 10.50 -16.28 -18.67
N SER A 457 10.55 -15.07 -18.09
CA SER A 457 9.75 -14.70 -16.92
C SER A 457 9.31 -13.24 -16.96
N GLU A 458 8.05 -12.98 -16.59
CA GLU A 458 7.44 -11.64 -16.54
C GLU A 458 7.60 -10.99 -15.14
N SER A 459 8.82 -10.93 -14.62
CA SER A 459 9.09 -10.59 -13.21
C SER A 459 8.99 -9.09 -12.86
N GLY A 460 8.00 -8.35 -13.40
CA GLY A 460 7.88 -6.90 -13.31
C GLY A 460 7.91 -6.31 -11.88
N ARG A 461 7.14 -6.88 -10.93
CA ARG A 461 7.17 -6.48 -9.51
C ARG A 461 8.56 -6.60 -8.90
N ALA A 462 9.27 -7.68 -9.19
CA ALA A 462 10.62 -7.89 -8.67
C ALA A 462 11.64 -6.87 -9.20
N LEU A 463 11.44 -6.37 -10.42
CA LEU A 463 12.39 -5.48 -11.09
C LEU A 463 12.21 -4.00 -10.70
N ALA A 464 10.95 -3.52 -10.64
CA ALA A 464 10.67 -2.09 -10.54
C ALA A 464 10.15 -1.60 -9.17
N SER A 465 9.72 -2.46 -8.23
CA SER A 465 9.19 -1.98 -6.94
C SER A 465 10.16 -1.07 -6.18
N HIS A 466 11.42 -1.49 -6.04
CA HIS A 466 12.49 -0.75 -5.33
C HIS A 466 12.88 0.57 -6.01
N SER A 467 12.50 0.81 -7.27
CA SER A 467 12.99 1.98 -8.02
C SER A 467 12.27 3.29 -7.72
N ALA A 468 11.25 3.28 -6.86
CA ALA A 468 10.47 4.47 -6.54
C ALA A 468 10.27 4.67 -5.03
N VAL A 469 10.40 5.93 -4.58
CA VAL A 469 10.03 6.38 -3.25
C VAL A 469 8.99 7.48 -3.38
N LEU A 470 7.81 7.27 -2.79
CA LEU A 470 6.77 8.27 -2.65
C LEU A 470 7.06 9.12 -1.40
N VAL A 471 7.24 10.41 -1.58
CA VAL A 471 7.59 11.38 -0.52
C VAL A 471 6.43 12.34 -0.29
N PHE A 472 6.06 12.52 0.98
CA PHE A 472 4.99 13.44 1.41
C PHE A 472 5.32 14.07 2.77
N ASP A 473 4.75 15.24 3.05
CA ASP A 473 4.87 15.92 4.34
C ASP A 473 3.67 15.65 5.25
N VAL A 474 3.92 15.66 6.57
CA VAL A 474 2.87 15.73 7.60
C VAL A 474 2.52 17.19 7.81
N LEU A 475 1.23 17.52 7.66
CA LEU A 475 0.73 18.90 7.69
C LEU A 475 0.36 19.37 9.10
N ASN A 476 -0.13 18.44 9.91
CA ASN A 476 -0.45 18.56 11.33
C ASN A 476 -0.78 17.17 11.86
N ASP A 477 -0.95 17.09 13.17
CA ASP A 477 -1.53 16.00 13.90
C ASP A 477 -2.80 16.43 14.62
N SER A 478 -3.72 15.49 14.82
CA SER A 478 -4.71 15.60 15.88
C SER A 478 -4.19 14.81 17.08
N GLU A 479 -3.47 15.49 17.97
CA GLU A 479 -3.09 14.91 19.25
C GLU A 479 -4.35 14.63 20.09
N ASN A 480 -4.58 13.37 20.43
CA ASN A 480 -5.25 13.05 21.68
C ASN A 480 -4.14 13.09 22.75
N ALA A 481 -3.78 14.27 23.26
CA ALA A 481 -2.79 14.39 24.34
C ALA A 481 -3.47 14.64 25.70
N GLU A 482 -2.85 14.17 26.80
CA GLU A 482 -3.35 14.49 28.15
C GLU A 482 -3.36 16.01 28.39
N SER A 483 -2.36 16.73 27.88
CA SER A 483 -2.26 18.20 27.94
C SER A 483 -3.47 18.90 27.33
N ASP A 484 -3.99 18.42 26.20
CA ASP A 484 -5.15 19.01 25.53
C ASP A 484 -6.46 18.61 26.19
N ALA A 485 -6.58 17.37 26.68
CA ALA A 485 -7.69 16.98 27.54
C ALA A 485 -7.76 17.85 28.82
N LEU A 486 -6.62 18.14 29.44
CA LEU A 486 -6.50 19.02 30.61
C LEU A 486 -6.77 20.50 30.28
N ARG A 487 -6.29 21.01 29.14
CA ARG A 487 -6.62 22.37 28.66
C ARG A 487 -8.12 22.53 28.41
N ASN A 488 -8.75 21.54 27.78
CA ASN A 488 -10.19 21.53 27.55
C ASN A 488 -10.97 21.54 28.87
N LEU A 489 -10.55 20.75 29.86
CA LEU A 489 -11.13 20.80 31.21
C LEU A 489 -10.95 22.17 31.87
N ALA A 490 -9.77 22.79 31.80
CA ALA A 490 -9.51 24.11 32.35
C ALA A 490 -10.41 25.20 31.73
N VAL A 491 -10.57 25.21 30.40
CA VAL A 491 -11.50 26.15 29.72
C VAL A 491 -12.95 25.92 30.14
N LEU A 492 -13.36 24.66 30.30
CA LEU A 492 -14.71 24.30 30.76
C LEU A 492 -14.93 24.68 32.23
N GLU A 493 -13.88 24.65 33.07
CA GLU A 493 -13.89 25.09 34.47
C GLU A 493 -13.94 26.62 34.60
N GLU A 494 -13.13 27.36 33.84
CA GLU A 494 -13.10 28.83 33.84
C GLU A 494 -14.46 29.44 33.44
N HIS A 495 -15.15 28.83 32.47
CA HIS A 495 -16.50 29.25 32.08
C HIS A 495 -17.60 28.70 33.01
N HIS A 496 -17.33 27.69 33.85
CA HIS A 496 -18.22 27.20 34.90
C HIS A 496 -17.82 27.70 36.30
N ALA A 497 -18.08 28.98 36.57
CA ALA A 497 -18.13 29.55 37.93
C ALA A 497 -19.22 28.93 38.86
N ALA A 498 -19.82 27.80 38.47
CA ALA A 498 -20.81 27.03 39.21
C ALA A 498 -20.59 25.50 39.15
N GLY A 499 -19.49 25.01 38.57
CA GLY A 499 -19.29 23.58 38.28
C GLY A 499 -18.48 22.79 39.32
N LEU A 500 -17.23 23.21 39.58
CA LEU A 500 -16.25 22.39 40.34
C LEU A 500 -15.69 23.09 41.59
N GLY A 501 -15.81 24.41 41.71
CA GLY A 501 -15.32 25.20 42.86
C GLY A 501 -16.00 24.91 44.22
N SER A 502 -17.04 24.06 44.26
CA SER A 502 -17.72 23.65 45.49
C SER A 502 -17.15 22.37 46.13
N ILE A 503 -16.27 21.63 45.45
CA ILE A 503 -15.75 20.33 45.94
C ILE A 503 -14.76 20.48 47.11
N GLN A 504 -14.20 21.68 47.35
CA GLN A 504 -13.35 21.93 48.52
C GLN A 504 -14.08 21.99 49.88
N GLN A 505 -15.42 21.98 49.91
CA GLN A 505 -16.14 21.76 51.16
C GLN A 505 -16.45 20.28 51.34
N GLY A 506 -15.72 19.66 52.27
CA GLY A 506 -15.67 18.22 52.44
C GLY A 506 -17.02 17.56 52.77
N TRP A 507 -17.02 16.24 52.58
CA TRP A 507 -18.09 15.32 52.98
C TRP A 507 -18.67 15.69 54.36
N PRO A 508 -19.99 15.89 54.51
CA PRO A 508 -20.54 16.29 55.80
C PRO A 508 -20.32 15.17 56.84
N PRO A 509 -19.93 15.49 58.08
CA PRO A 509 -19.77 14.48 59.12
C PRO A 509 -21.12 13.80 59.40
N LYS A 510 -21.07 12.54 59.86
CA LYS A 510 -22.26 11.81 60.33
C LYS A 510 -23.00 12.66 61.36
N GLN A 511 -24.21 13.12 61.04
CA GLN A 511 -25.11 13.70 62.01
C GLN A 511 -25.94 12.58 62.67
N ASP A 512 -25.48 12.14 63.83
CA ASP A 512 -26.35 11.54 64.83
C ASP A 512 -27.28 12.64 65.37
N GLY A 513 -28.59 12.48 65.25
CA GLY A 513 -29.56 13.40 65.86
C GLY A 513 -30.88 13.55 65.11
N LEU A 514 -31.98 13.26 65.80
CA LEU A 514 -33.34 13.47 65.29
C LEU A 514 -33.67 14.97 65.18
N ALA A 515 -33.92 15.45 63.96
CA ALA A 515 -34.61 16.72 63.73
C ALA A 515 -35.50 16.64 62.48
N THR A 516 -36.81 16.46 62.69
CA THR A 516 -37.81 16.52 61.62
C THR A 516 -38.07 17.96 61.22
N ASN A 517 -37.51 18.41 60.10
CA ASN A 517 -38.03 19.56 59.34
C ASN A 517 -37.73 19.38 57.85
N GLY A 518 -38.67 19.79 57.00
CA GLY A 518 -38.75 19.41 55.59
C GLY A 518 -37.70 20.03 54.67
N LEU A 519 -36.45 19.56 54.76
CA LEU A 519 -35.49 19.69 53.66
C LEU A 519 -35.89 18.72 52.55
N GLN A 520 -36.36 19.25 51.41
CA GLN A 520 -36.32 18.47 50.17
C GLN A 520 -34.84 18.09 49.93
N PRO A 521 -34.51 16.81 49.64
CA PRO A 521 -33.16 16.50 49.21
C PRO A 521 -32.89 17.33 47.96
N ALA A 522 -31.84 18.16 48.00
CA ALA A 522 -31.46 18.97 46.86
C ALA A 522 -31.41 18.06 45.63
N ARG A 523 -32.14 18.40 44.57
CA ARG A 523 -32.09 17.68 43.30
C ARG A 523 -30.67 17.80 42.77
N ARG A 524 -29.80 16.87 43.16
CA ARG A 524 -28.49 16.69 42.54
C ARG A 524 -28.79 16.41 41.08
N ASP A 525 -28.29 17.27 40.21
CA ASP A 525 -28.28 16.99 38.79
C ASP A 525 -27.57 15.64 38.59
N PRO A 526 -28.23 14.64 37.98
CA PRO A 526 -27.58 13.35 37.69
C PRO A 526 -26.29 13.52 36.88
N GLY A 527 -26.19 14.58 36.08
CA GLY A 527 -24.96 14.94 35.37
C GLY A 527 -23.83 15.38 36.28
N GLN A 528 -24.08 16.35 37.17
CA GLN A 528 -23.11 16.73 38.21
C GLN A 528 -22.69 15.54 39.09
N TYR A 529 -23.62 14.63 39.43
CA TYR A 529 -23.26 13.42 40.19
C TYR A 529 -22.29 12.54 39.41
N LEU A 530 -22.64 12.16 38.17
CA LEU A 530 -21.79 11.35 37.29
C LEU A 530 -20.40 11.99 37.12
N LEU A 531 -20.34 13.29 36.80
CA LEU A 531 -19.08 14.03 36.64
C LEU A 531 -18.25 14.07 37.92
N SER A 532 -18.88 14.23 39.09
CA SER A 532 -18.16 14.23 40.38
C SER A 532 -17.52 12.86 40.69
N THR A 533 -18.18 11.75 40.34
CA THR A 533 -17.62 10.39 40.45
C THR A 533 -16.54 10.16 39.40
N PHE A 534 -16.72 10.65 38.17
CA PHE A 534 -15.74 10.56 37.10
C PHE A 534 -14.42 11.30 37.46
N TYR A 535 -14.54 12.50 38.03
CA TYR A 535 -13.40 13.28 38.51
C TYR A 535 -12.70 12.59 39.70
N GLN A 536 -13.45 11.93 40.59
CA GLN A 536 -12.85 11.14 41.69
C GLN A 536 -11.94 10.03 41.15
N VAL A 537 -12.40 9.24 40.16
CA VAL A 537 -11.56 8.21 39.51
C VAL A 537 -10.30 8.81 38.88
N PHE A 538 -10.41 9.96 38.20
CA PHE A 538 -9.25 10.65 37.64
C PHE A 538 -8.25 11.13 38.72
N ALA A 539 -8.76 11.57 39.87
CA ALA A 539 -7.95 12.07 40.98
C ALA A 539 -7.28 10.98 41.82
N THR A 540 -7.82 9.75 41.84
CA THR A 540 -7.32 8.63 42.66
C THR A 540 -6.58 7.55 41.86
N ILE A 541 -6.36 7.73 40.55
CA ILE A 541 -5.71 6.72 39.73
C ILE A 541 -4.23 6.52 40.09
N ASP A 542 -3.81 5.27 40.26
CA ASP A 542 -2.44 4.87 40.58
C ASP A 542 -2.02 3.53 39.93
N GLN A 543 -0.79 3.10 40.18
CA GLN A 543 -0.21 1.85 39.67
C GLN A 543 -0.93 0.57 40.13
N THR A 544 -1.79 0.62 41.15
CA THR A 544 -2.52 -0.54 41.68
C THR A 544 -3.96 -0.63 41.16
N ASN A 545 -4.56 0.50 40.76
CA ASN A 545 -5.97 0.59 40.39
C ASN A 545 -6.24 1.00 38.93
N PHE A 546 -5.21 1.28 38.11
CA PHE A 546 -5.36 1.78 36.73
C PHE A 546 -6.33 0.96 35.86
N GLN A 547 -6.36 -0.37 36.01
CA GLN A 547 -7.26 -1.25 35.25
C GLN A 547 -8.74 -1.09 35.67
N GLU A 548 -9.00 -0.83 36.95
CA GLU A 548 -10.34 -0.50 37.48
C GLU A 548 -10.75 0.90 37.00
N ALA A 549 -9.86 1.90 37.16
CA ALA A 549 -10.08 3.25 36.67
C ALA A 549 -10.37 3.31 35.16
N PHE A 550 -9.71 2.49 34.35
CA PHE A 550 -10.02 2.36 32.92
C PHE A 550 -11.45 1.87 32.68
N ASN A 551 -11.84 0.78 33.35
CA ASN A 551 -13.17 0.18 33.21
C ASN A 551 -14.27 1.15 33.66
N ASP A 552 -14.09 1.82 34.80
CA ASP A 552 -14.98 2.85 35.30
C ASP A 552 -15.10 4.03 34.32
N SER A 553 -13.97 4.53 33.79
CA SER A 553 -13.98 5.62 32.81
C SER A 553 -14.75 5.26 31.54
N LYS A 554 -14.66 4.00 31.09
CA LYS A 554 -15.36 3.48 29.92
C LYS A 554 -16.86 3.38 30.18
N GLN A 555 -17.25 2.95 31.38
CA GLN A 555 -18.64 2.95 31.82
C GLN A 555 -19.20 4.38 31.92
N PHE A 556 -18.52 5.29 32.62
CA PHE A 556 -18.99 6.67 32.82
C PHE A 556 -19.07 7.46 31.51
N LYS A 557 -18.13 7.27 30.56
CA LYS A 557 -18.24 7.83 29.20
C LYS A 557 -19.48 7.29 28.46
N GLN A 558 -19.78 6.01 28.60
CA GLN A 558 -20.97 5.40 27.97
C GLN A 558 -22.28 5.88 28.62
N GLU A 559 -22.30 6.05 29.94
CA GLU A 559 -23.43 6.61 30.69
C GLU A 559 -23.65 8.09 30.32
N ALA A 560 -22.58 8.90 30.24
CA ALA A 560 -22.66 10.28 29.78
C ALA A 560 -23.20 10.37 28.35
N ALA A 561 -22.70 9.55 27.43
CA ALA A 561 -23.21 9.49 26.06
C ALA A 561 -24.70 9.09 26.00
N ASN A 562 -25.18 8.25 26.93
CA ASN A 562 -26.58 7.85 27.01
C ASN A 562 -27.48 8.94 27.63
N LEU A 563 -27.03 9.58 28.72
CA LEU A 563 -27.75 10.71 29.32
C LEU A 563 -27.85 11.89 28.35
N PHE A 564 -26.79 12.19 27.59
CA PHE A 564 -26.82 13.22 26.55
C PHE A 564 -27.86 12.90 25.45
N LYS A 565 -27.92 11.65 24.96
CA LYS A 565 -28.95 11.21 24.00
C LYS A 565 -30.39 11.34 24.52
N LEU A 566 -30.57 11.31 25.84
CA LEU A 566 -31.86 11.49 26.52
C LEU A 566 -32.16 12.96 26.87
N GLY A 567 -31.26 13.90 26.56
CA GLY A 567 -31.40 15.31 26.94
C GLY A 567 -31.14 15.60 28.42
N CYS A 568 -30.51 14.67 29.14
CA CYS A 568 -30.20 14.77 30.57
C CYS A 568 -28.79 15.32 30.88
N LEU A 569 -27.98 15.60 29.85
CA LEU A 569 -26.68 16.28 29.98
C LEU A 569 -26.60 17.45 28.99
N SER A 570 -25.92 18.51 29.40
CA SER A 570 -25.50 19.59 28.50
C SER A 570 -24.31 19.17 27.61
N LEU A 571 -23.99 19.99 26.62
CA LEU A 571 -22.83 19.76 25.75
C LEU A 571 -21.51 19.92 26.52
N GLU A 572 -21.44 20.90 27.41
CA GLU A 572 -20.30 21.16 28.31
C GLU A 572 -20.06 19.98 29.25
N GLN A 573 -21.12 19.45 29.88
CA GLN A 573 -21.02 18.27 30.74
C GLN A 573 -20.55 17.03 29.98
N ARG A 574 -21.02 16.85 28.74
CA ARG A 574 -20.53 15.77 27.88
C ARG A 574 -19.06 15.97 27.50
N ALA A 575 -18.64 17.20 27.18
CA ALA A 575 -17.25 17.53 26.87
C ALA A 575 -16.32 17.29 28.08
N GLN A 576 -16.76 17.61 29.30
CA GLN A 576 -16.04 17.28 30.53
C GLN A 576 -15.88 15.76 30.71
N ALA A 577 -16.95 14.98 30.50
CA ALA A 577 -16.89 13.51 30.60
C ALA A 577 -15.99 12.87 29.52
N GLU A 578 -16.03 13.36 28.29
CA GLU A 578 -15.15 12.88 27.22
C GLU A 578 -13.68 13.28 27.46
N SER A 579 -13.42 14.48 27.98
CA SER A 579 -12.06 14.94 28.32
C SER A 579 -11.47 14.19 29.52
N LEU A 580 -12.25 13.96 30.58
CA LEU A 580 -11.84 13.15 31.74
C LEU A 580 -11.50 11.72 31.33
N HIS A 581 -12.29 11.10 30.46
CA HIS A 581 -11.97 9.78 29.93
C HIS A 581 -10.62 9.76 29.20
N THR A 582 -10.38 10.70 28.28
CA THR A 582 -9.10 10.78 27.55
C THR A 582 -7.93 10.97 28.53
N ALA A 583 -8.04 11.87 29.51
CA ALA A 583 -7.00 12.07 30.52
C ALA A 583 -6.75 10.82 31.39
N ILE A 584 -7.80 10.08 31.76
CA ILE A 584 -7.65 8.77 32.43
C ILE A 584 -6.93 7.78 31.52
N CYS A 585 -7.30 7.66 30.25
CA CYS A 585 -6.65 6.75 29.30
C CYS A 585 -5.14 6.99 29.16
N HIS A 586 -4.68 8.26 29.17
CA HIS A 586 -3.25 8.56 29.19
C HIS A 586 -2.55 8.08 30.45
N ARG A 587 -3.12 8.34 31.63
CA ARG A 587 -2.55 7.87 32.91
C ARG A 587 -2.54 6.35 33.00
N VAL A 588 -3.60 5.69 32.52
CA VAL A 588 -3.67 4.22 32.39
C VAL A 588 -2.53 3.70 31.52
N LEU A 589 -2.30 4.29 30.34
CA LEU A 589 -1.20 3.89 29.45
C LEU A 589 0.18 4.19 30.06
N ALA A 590 0.34 5.30 30.77
CA ALA A 590 1.59 5.66 31.45
C ALA A 590 1.94 4.65 32.57
N TYR A 591 0.97 4.19 33.36
CA TYR A 591 1.19 3.13 34.34
C TYR A 591 1.40 1.76 33.68
N ALA A 592 0.62 1.42 32.64
CA ALA A 592 0.70 0.14 31.95
C ALA A 592 2.03 -0.09 31.18
N ARG A 593 2.77 0.98 30.84
CA ARG A 593 4.13 0.88 30.26
C ARG A 593 5.14 0.19 31.19
N ASN A 594 4.92 0.23 32.51
CA ASN A 594 5.82 -0.37 33.51
C ASN A 594 5.47 -1.84 33.82
N GLU A 595 4.39 -2.39 33.26
CA GLU A 595 3.98 -3.78 33.48
C GLU A 595 4.72 -4.75 32.53
N PRO A 596 5.34 -5.83 33.03
CA PRO A 596 6.09 -6.78 32.19
C PRO A 596 5.28 -7.50 31.11
N GLN A 597 3.94 -7.47 31.21
CA GLN A 597 3.04 -8.03 30.21
C GLN A 597 1.73 -7.24 30.15
N MET A 598 1.58 -6.38 29.14
CA MET A 598 0.39 -5.56 28.95
C MET A 598 -0.86 -6.43 28.65
N PRO A 599 -1.99 -6.21 29.34
CA PRO A 599 -3.28 -6.84 29.00
C PRO A 599 -3.75 -6.46 27.60
N ALA A 600 -4.42 -7.41 26.91
CA ALA A 600 -4.88 -7.21 25.53
C ALA A 600 -5.85 -6.01 25.36
N GLU A 601 -6.66 -5.71 26.38
CA GLU A 601 -7.56 -4.54 26.37
C GLU A 601 -6.80 -3.21 26.41
N LEU A 602 -5.62 -3.17 27.04
CA LEU A 602 -4.76 -1.99 27.09
C LEU A 602 -3.89 -1.85 25.83
N SER A 603 -3.54 -2.95 25.16
CA SER A 603 -2.98 -2.91 23.80
C SER A 603 -3.96 -2.24 22.83
N ALA A 604 -5.23 -2.67 22.85
CA ALA A 604 -6.28 -2.06 22.03
C ALA A 604 -6.55 -0.59 22.42
N LEU A 605 -6.36 -0.21 23.69
CA LEU A 605 -6.41 1.19 24.12
C LEU A 605 -5.24 2.00 23.54
N SER A 606 -4.02 1.46 23.56
CA SER A 606 -2.82 2.11 23.01
C SER A 606 -3.00 2.42 21.52
N GLU A 607 -3.57 1.48 20.76
CA GLU A 607 -3.93 1.68 19.35
C GLU A 607 -5.04 2.74 19.18
N ALA A 608 -6.07 2.72 20.03
CA ALA A 608 -7.17 3.69 19.98
C ALA A 608 -6.78 5.11 20.43
N MET A 609 -5.69 5.24 21.19
CA MET A 609 -5.11 6.52 21.65
C MET A 609 -3.92 6.96 20.80
N ALA A 610 -3.60 6.25 19.72
CA ALA A 610 -2.60 6.68 18.75
C ALA A 610 -2.97 8.05 18.15
N SER A 611 -1.96 8.86 17.88
CA SER A 611 -2.16 10.15 17.21
C SER A 611 -2.60 9.94 15.76
N VAL A 612 -3.32 10.90 15.19
CA VAL A 612 -3.64 10.88 13.75
C VAL A 612 -2.78 11.94 13.07
N TYR A 613 -1.85 11.52 12.23
CA TYR A 613 -0.98 12.41 11.47
C TYR A 613 -1.62 12.66 10.11
N HIS A 614 -2.00 13.91 9.86
CA HIS A 614 -2.61 14.32 8.60
C HIS A 614 -1.53 14.55 7.54
N VAL A 615 -1.50 13.68 6.54
CA VAL A 615 -0.46 13.64 5.50
C VAL A 615 -0.93 14.30 4.21
N ASN A 616 -0.02 15.01 3.55
CA ASN A 616 -0.25 15.63 2.24
C ASN A 616 -0.26 14.58 1.12
N LEU A 617 -1.29 13.74 1.09
CA LEU A 617 -1.39 12.57 0.21
C LEU A 617 -2.85 12.27 -0.17
N SER A 618 -3.03 11.40 -1.17
CA SER A 618 -4.25 10.62 -1.33
C SER A 618 -3.90 9.14 -1.50
N VAL A 619 -4.43 8.28 -0.60
CA VAL A 619 -4.26 6.82 -0.58
C VAL A 619 -4.87 6.23 -1.84
N PHE A 620 -6.08 6.64 -2.21
CA PHE A 620 -6.80 6.21 -3.42
C PHE A 620 -6.09 6.55 -4.73
N ARG A 621 -5.09 7.45 -4.70
CA ARG A 621 -4.26 7.81 -5.87
C ARG A 621 -2.87 7.16 -5.83
N SER A 622 -2.31 6.92 -4.64
CA SER A 622 -0.85 6.70 -4.47
C SER A 622 -0.48 5.43 -3.70
N ALA A 623 -1.42 4.83 -2.98
CA ALA A 623 -1.24 3.63 -2.14
C ALA A 623 -2.45 2.69 -2.29
N VAL A 624 -2.89 2.47 -3.54
CA VAL A 624 -4.14 1.79 -3.88
C VAL A 624 -4.15 0.35 -3.36
N ASP A 625 -3.04 -0.38 -3.44
CA ASP A 625 -2.99 -1.77 -2.94
C ASP A 625 -3.18 -1.85 -1.42
N THR A 626 -2.81 -0.81 -0.65
CA THR A 626 -3.06 -0.77 0.80
C THR A 626 -4.55 -0.70 1.11
N TRP A 627 -5.31 0.10 0.34
CA TRP A 627 -6.77 0.19 0.49
C TRP A 627 -7.50 -1.02 -0.11
N ALA A 628 -7.08 -1.49 -1.29
CA ALA A 628 -7.82 -2.51 -2.04
C ALA A 628 -7.57 -3.95 -1.61
N ILE A 629 -6.36 -4.27 -1.11
CA ILE A 629 -5.92 -5.64 -0.81
C ILE A 629 -5.04 -5.75 0.45
N ASP A 630 -5.12 -4.80 1.39
CA ASP A 630 -4.36 -4.83 2.66
C ASP A 630 -2.82 -4.92 2.49
N GLN A 631 -2.28 -4.49 1.34
CA GLN A 631 -0.84 -4.58 1.03
C GLN A 631 -0.02 -3.70 1.98
N LEU A 632 0.98 -4.33 2.59
CA LEU A 632 2.00 -3.63 3.37
C LEU A 632 3.02 -2.95 2.44
N PHE A 633 3.35 -1.71 2.75
CA PHE A 633 4.54 -1.03 2.24
C PHE A 633 5.39 -0.56 3.43
N PRO A 634 6.72 -0.52 3.32
CA PRO A 634 7.53 0.22 4.26
C PRO A 634 7.18 1.69 4.21
N ILE A 635 6.78 2.25 5.34
CA ILE A 635 6.56 3.68 5.55
C ILE A 635 7.36 4.08 6.77
N MET A 636 8.18 5.12 6.65
CA MET A 636 9.02 5.60 7.76
C MET A 636 9.39 7.09 7.59
N PRO A 637 9.83 7.77 8.66
CA PRO A 637 10.41 9.11 8.57
C PRO A 637 11.67 9.13 7.70
N LEU A 638 11.91 10.23 6.99
CA LEU A 638 13.10 10.39 6.14
C LEU A 638 14.28 11.08 6.81
N GLN A 639 14.04 11.65 8.00
CA GLN A 639 14.99 12.40 8.82
C GLN A 639 14.73 12.16 10.31
N ARG A 640 15.63 12.67 11.18
CA ARG A 640 15.60 12.55 12.65
C ARG A 640 15.76 11.13 13.19
N LEU A 641 16.19 10.16 12.37
CA LEU A 641 16.32 8.75 12.75
C LEU A 641 17.49 8.47 13.73
N SER A 642 18.22 9.50 14.16
CA SER A 642 19.12 9.49 15.32
C SER A 642 18.43 9.86 16.64
N GLU A 643 17.13 10.13 16.61
CA GLU A 643 16.25 10.37 17.76
C GLU A 643 15.27 9.19 17.87
N GLU A 644 14.87 8.82 19.08
CA GLU A 644 13.87 7.76 19.28
C GLU A 644 12.45 8.27 18.89
N PRO A 645 11.66 7.50 18.13
CA PRO A 645 10.27 7.86 17.83
C PRO A 645 9.35 7.61 19.04
N THR A 646 8.99 8.69 19.75
CA THR A 646 8.18 8.65 20.98
C THR A 646 6.66 8.53 20.75
N THR A 647 6.18 8.76 19.53
CA THR A 647 4.74 8.81 19.18
C THR A 647 4.33 7.58 18.39
N MET A 648 3.18 6.97 18.73
CA MET A 648 2.50 6.01 17.85
C MET A 648 1.40 6.74 17.07
N ALA A 649 1.44 6.66 15.75
CA ALA A 649 0.51 7.37 14.87
C ALA A 649 -0.17 6.47 13.82
N THR A 650 -1.39 6.83 13.47
CA THR A 650 -2.05 6.42 12.21
C THR A 650 -1.89 7.56 11.19
N LEU A 651 -1.87 7.24 9.89
CA LEU A 651 -1.78 8.27 8.85
C LEU A 651 -3.15 8.47 8.21
N ALA A 652 -3.66 9.71 8.23
CA ALA A 652 -4.88 10.09 7.54
C ALA A 652 -4.56 11.03 6.38
N ASP A 653 -5.14 10.80 5.22
CA ASP A 653 -4.85 11.56 4.00
C ASP A 653 -5.71 12.83 3.88
N LEU A 654 -5.67 13.48 2.71
CA LEU A 654 -6.42 14.72 2.45
C LEU A 654 -7.88 14.52 2.03
N THR A 655 -8.33 13.28 1.85
CA THR A 655 -9.68 13.01 1.37
C THR A 655 -10.71 13.16 2.48
N CYS A 656 -11.97 13.36 2.11
CA CYS A 656 -13.08 13.42 3.06
C CYS A 656 -13.65 12.04 3.40
N ASP A 657 -13.04 10.97 2.86
CA ASP A 657 -13.49 9.59 3.06
C ASP A 657 -12.81 8.99 4.31
N SER A 658 -13.57 8.23 5.09
CA SER A 658 -13.02 7.55 6.28
C SER A 658 -11.99 6.48 5.95
N ASP A 659 -12.06 5.93 4.73
CA ASP A 659 -11.13 4.92 4.20
C ASP A 659 -9.82 5.56 3.67
N GLY A 660 -9.73 6.90 3.64
CA GLY A 660 -8.53 7.68 3.32
C GLY A 660 -7.45 7.61 4.41
N LYS A 661 -7.12 6.41 4.88
CA LYS A 661 -6.20 6.18 6.01
C LYS A 661 -5.29 4.99 5.75
N ILE A 662 -4.08 5.08 6.28
CA ILE A 662 -3.16 3.95 6.39
C ILE A 662 -3.16 3.52 7.86
N THR A 663 -3.70 2.33 8.10
CA THR A 663 -3.85 1.71 9.44
C THR A 663 -3.27 0.30 9.44
N ARG A 664 -2.25 0.05 8.61
CA ARG A 664 -1.63 -1.26 8.43
C ARG A 664 -0.16 -1.10 8.04
N PHE A 665 0.71 -1.24 9.03
CA PHE A 665 2.15 -1.01 8.96
C PHE A 665 2.94 -2.28 9.30
N ILE A 666 4.24 -2.26 9.06
CA ILE A 666 5.15 -3.34 9.46
C ILE A 666 5.37 -3.25 10.97
N GLY A 667 4.94 -4.28 11.72
CA GLY A 667 5.19 -4.38 13.16
C GLY A 667 6.50 -5.11 13.51
N PRO A 668 6.98 -4.98 14.76
CA PRO A 668 8.27 -5.52 15.20
C PRO A 668 8.37 -7.04 15.03
N ASP A 669 7.34 -7.79 15.46
CA ASP A 669 7.30 -9.26 15.39
C ASP A 669 6.86 -9.82 14.03
N SER A 670 6.94 -9.04 12.95
CA SER A 670 6.47 -9.43 11.60
C SER A 670 4.94 -9.55 11.48
N THR A 671 4.22 -9.11 12.50
CA THR A 671 2.77 -8.95 12.49
C THR A 671 2.41 -7.58 11.94
N PRO A 672 1.32 -7.42 11.15
CA PRO A 672 0.80 -6.11 10.80
C PRO A 672 0.46 -5.31 12.07
N SER A 673 0.98 -4.09 12.15
CA SER A 673 0.64 -3.11 13.19
C SER A 673 -0.46 -2.17 12.68
N SER A 674 -1.38 -1.74 13.55
CA SER A 674 -2.36 -0.69 13.20
C SER A 674 -1.74 0.72 13.24
N VAL A 675 -0.60 0.87 13.91
CA VAL A 675 0.10 2.14 14.18
C VAL A 675 1.55 2.11 13.70
N LEU A 676 2.08 3.29 13.39
CA LEU A 676 3.47 3.53 12.99
C LEU A 676 4.20 4.32 14.09
N PRO A 677 5.36 3.87 14.59
CA PRO A 677 6.23 4.70 15.40
C PRO A 677 6.72 5.90 14.59
N VAL A 678 6.61 7.11 15.15
CA VAL A 678 7.08 8.37 14.56
C VAL A 678 7.57 9.33 15.65
N HIS A 679 8.31 10.36 15.28
CA HIS A 679 8.73 11.42 16.18
C HIS A 679 7.64 12.51 16.27
N GLU A 680 7.50 13.12 17.44
CA GLU A 680 6.65 14.30 17.69
C GLU A 680 6.93 15.44 16.70
N LEU A 681 5.88 16.15 16.26
CA LEU A 681 6.00 17.27 15.33
C LEU A 681 6.57 18.51 16.03
N ARG A 682 7.60 19.13 15.44
CA ARG A 682 8.21 20.38 15.93
C ARG A 682 7.65 21.57 15.16
N GLN A 683 7.20 22.61 15.88
CA GLN A 683 6.57 23.77 15.26
C GLN A 683 7.51 24.48 14.27
N GLY A 684 7.10 24.59 13.02
CA GLY A 684 7.88 25.24 11.94
C GLY A 684 8.93 24.35 11.28
N GLU A 685 9.16 23.13 11.77
CA GLU A 685 10.02 22.15 11.10
C GLU A 685 9.20 21.29 10.13
N ALA A 686 9.74 21.03 8.94
CA ALA A 686 9.10 20.14 7.98
C ALA A 686 9.39 18.68 8.34
N TYR A 687 8.34 17.87 8.45
CA TYR A 687 8.43 16.45 8.77
C TYR A 687 7.97 15.62 7.55
N TYR A 688 8.88 14.79 7.03
CA TYR A 688 8.65 14.03 5.79
C TYR A 688 8.60 12.53 6.09
N LEU A 689 7.64 11.86 5.47
CA LEU A 689 7.52 10.41 5.43
C LEU A 689 7.80 9.93 4.00
N GLY A 690 8.41 8.75 3.90
CA GLY A 690 8.57 8.03 2.64
C GLY A 690 7.81 6.73 2.65
N MET A 691 7.08 6.43 1.57
CA MET A 691 6.57 5.10 1.27
C MET A 691 7.46 4.46 0.19
N PHE A 692 7.99 3.28 0.50
CA PHE A 692 8.95 2.57 -0.34
C PHE A 692 8.29 1.40 -1.06
N LEU A 693 8.98 0.84 -2.05
CA LEU A 693 8.55 -0.35 -2.82
C LEU A 693 7.27 -0.17 -3.66
N GLY A 694 6.85 1.08 -3.87
CA GLY A 694 5.65 1.46 -4.63
C GLY A 694 5.83 1.59 -6.14
N GLY A 695 7.00 1.23 -6.70
CA GLY A 695 7.34 1.47 -8.12
C GLY A 695 6.54 0.68 -9.17
N VAL A 696 5.59 -0.16 -8.75
CA VAL A 696 4.64 -0.86 -9.63
C VAL A 696 3.22 -0.79 -9.09
N TYR A 697 2.26 -0.86 -10.01
CA TYR A 697 0.81 -0.88 -9.82
C TYR A 697 0.19 0.40 -9.21
N GLN A 698 0.84 1.08 -8.25
CA GLN A 698 0.21 2.19 -7.51
C GLN A 698 -0.18 3.36 -8.42
N GLU A 699 0.77 3.82 -9.25
CA GLU A 699 0.56 4.96 -10.16
C GLU A 699 -0.49 4.66 -11.25
N VAL A 700 -0.57 3.39 -11.66
CA VAL A 700 -1.42 2.86 -12.74
C VAL A 700 -2.87 2.71 -12.27
N MET A 701 -3.08 2.23 -11.03
CA MET A 701 -4.41 1.98 -10.49
C MET A 701 -4.99 3.17 -9.72
N GLY A 702 -4.20 4.23 -9.51
CA GLY A 702 -4.60 5.45 -8.81
C GLY A 702 -5.85 6.11 -9.39
N SER A 703 -6.88 6.29 -8.58
CA SER A 703 -8.10 7.03 -8.94
C SER A 703 -7.97 8.53 -8.67
N LEU A 704 -8.88 9.32 -9.24
CA LEU A 704 -9.03 10.76 -8.99
C LEU A 704 -10.02 11.04 -7.85
N HIS A 705 -9.96 10.27 -6.76
CA HIS A 705 -10.83 10.49 -5.59
C HIS A 705 -10.60 11.90 -5.04
N ASN A 706 -11.68 12.62 -4.70
CA ASN A 706 -11.68 14.05 -4.37
C ASN A 706 -10.97 14.96 -5.40
N LEU A 707 -10.84 14.52 -6.65
CA LEU A 707 -10.12 15.23 -7.73
C LEU A 707 -8.62 15.47 -7.43
N PHE A 708 -8.00 14.65 -6.57
CA PHE A 708 -6.54 14.63 -6.42
C PHE A 708 -5.89 13.95 -7.64
N GLY A 709 -4.99 14.68 -8.30
CA GLY A 709 -4.43 14.32 -9.59
C GLY A 709 -3.17 13.44 -9.55
N GLY A 710 -2.59 13.19 -10.72
CA GLY A 710 -1.25 12.59 -10.85
C GLY A 710 -0.18 13.37 -10.09
N LEU A 711 0.77 12.66 -9.50
CA LEU A 711 1.82 13.26 -8.67
C LEU A 711 2.95 13.88 -9.51
N ASN A 712 3.73 14.78 -8.91
CA ASN A 712 5.05 15.13 -9.45
C ASN A 712 5.94 13.87 -9.47
N VAL A 713 6.58 13.56 -10.60
CA VAL A 713 7.53 12.43 -10.72
C VAL A 713 8.89 12.94 -11.18
N VAL A 714 9.95 12.56 -10.47
CA VAL A 714 11.31 13.06 -10.69
C VAL A 714 12.26 11.89 -10.94
N HIS A 715 12.86 11.85 -12.12
CA HIS A 715 13.79 10.79 -12.53
C HIS A 715 15.22 11.19 -12.20
N ILE A 716 15.90 10.36 -11.42
CA ILE A 716 17.16 10.70 -10.75
C ILE A 716 18.19 9.60 -11.02
N ARG A 717 19.25 9.96 -11.75
CA ARG A 717 20.34 9.07 -12.13
C ARG A 717 21.61 9.35 -11.33
N ALA A 718 22.23 8.31 -10.78
CA ALA A 718 23.51 8.38 -10.08
C ALA A 718 24.68 8.64 -11.05
N LYS A 719 25.37 9.76 -10.85
CA LYS A 719 26.53 10.19 -11.65
C LYS A 719 27.76 10.39 -10.75
N PRO A 720 28.95 9.89 -11.13
CA PRO A 720 30.17 10.14 -10.36
C PRO A 720 30.42 11.64 -10.20
N LYS A 721 30.77 12.09 -8.99
CA LYS A 721 31.11 13.49 -8.73
C LYS A 721 32.60 13.60 -8.39
N PRO A 722 33.44 14.16 -9.28
CA PRO A 722 34.87 14.28 -9.03
C PRO A 722 35.15 14.99 -7.70
N GLY A 723 35.95 14.36 -6.84
CA GLY A 723 36.38 14.93 -5.56
C GLY A 723 35.42 14.78 -4.37
N ARG A 724 34.37 13.95 -4.45
CA ARG A 724 33.63 13.45 -3.27
C ARG A 724 33.72 11.92 -3.18
N ALA A 725 33.70 11.40 -1.95
CA ALA A 725 33.62 9.97 -1.68
C ALA A 725 32.20 9.40 -1.87
N ALA A 726 31.17 10.21 -1.57
CA ALA A 726 29.77 9.88 -1.82
C ALA A 726 29.33 10.26 -3.24
N GLY A 727 28.26 9.60 -3.71
CA GLY A 727 27.72 9.72 -5.05
C GLY A 727 27.28 11.14 -5.43
N GLY A 728 27.23 11.40 -6.74
CA GLY A 728 26.50 12.53 -7.31
C GLY A 728 25.23 12.05 -8.01
N TYR A 729 24.38 12.99 -8.40
CA TYR A 729 23.16 12.69 -9.17
C TYR A 729 22.91 13.73 -10.25
N ALA A 730 22.11 13.36 -11.24
CA ALA A 730 21.41 14.28 -12.12
C ALA A 730 19.90 14.02 -12.06
N ILE A 731 19.13 15.10 -12.09
CA ILE A 731 17.69 15.02 -12.36
C ILE A 731 17.56 15.07 -13.89
N GLU A 732 17.06 14.01 -14.49
CA GLU A 732 16.99 13.87 -15.96
C GLU A 732 15.63 14.32 -16.48
N HIS A 733 14.55 13.89 -15.81
CA HIS A 733 13.17 14.26 -16.16
C HIS A 733 12.40 14.70 -14.91
N VAL A 734 11.53 15.70 -15.09
CA VAL A 734 10.55 16.13 -14.09
C VAL A 734 9.19 16.13 -14.80
N VAL A 735 8.37 15.12 -14.52
CA VAL A 735 6.97 15.10 -14.89
C VAL A 735 6.22 15.89 -13.82
N LYS A 736 5.53 16.96 -14.22
CA LYS A 736 4.71 17.72 -13.28
C LYS A 736 3.44 16.94 -12.96
N GLY A 737 3.04 17.00 -11.70
CA GLY A 737 1.75 16.50 -11.26
C GLY A 737 0.61 17.33 -11.84
N GLN A 738 -0.58 16.74 -11.94
CA GLN A 738 -1.72 17.37 -12.61
C GLN A 738 -2.21 18.60 -11.84
N THR A 739 -2.49 19.64 -12.59
CA THR A 739 -3.17 20.86 -12.13
C THR A 739 -4.66 20.62 -11.90
N MET A 740 -5.30 21.51 -11.15
CA MET A 740 -6.76 21.48 -10.95
C MET A 740 -7.51 21.55 -12.28
N GLU A 741 -7.05 22.37 -13.23
CA GLU A 741 -7.62 22.48 -14.58
C GLU A 741 -7.55 21.17 -15.36
N GLU A 742 -6.39 20.48 -15.35
CA GLU A 742 -6.23 19.20 -16.04
C GLU A 742 -7.13 18.11 -15.45
N VAL A 743 -7.31 18.08 -14.13
CA VAL A 743 -8.25 17.13 -13.49
C VAL A 743 -9.70 17.51 -13.78
N LEU A 744 -10.06 18.79 -13.72
CA LEU A 744 -11.40 19.27 -14.08
C LEU A 744 -11.78 18.91 -15.53
N ARG A 745 -10.83 18.97 -16.47
CA ARG A 745 -11.03 18.51 -17.85
C ARG A 745 -11.40 17.02 -17.94
N THR A 746 -10.86 16.16 -17.06
CA THR A 746 -11.25 14.74 -17.03
C THR A 746 -12.72 14.52 -16.63
N VAL A 747 -13.30 15.46 -15.89
CA VAL A 747 -14.72 15.47 -15.49
C VAL A 747 -15.55 16.48 -16.29
N GLN A 748 -15.10 16.81 -17.51
CA GLN A 748 -15.82 17.59 -18.52
C GLN A 748 -16.02 19.09 -18.22
N TYR A 749 -15.16 19.68 -17.38
CA TYR A 749 -15.11 21.13 -17.16
C TYR A 749 -13.89 21.74 -17.85
N GLU A 750 -14.12 22.77 -18.68
CA GLU A 750 -13.04 23.57 -19.27
C GLU A 750 -12.80 24.86 -18.46
N GLY A 751 -11.54 25.13 -18.13
CA GLY A 751 -11.18 26.26 -17.26
C GLY A 751 -11.52 27.64 -17.84
N GLU A 752 -11.50 27.78 -19.17
CA GLU A 752 -11.85 29.03 -19.86
C GLU A 752 -13.35 29.36 -19.71
N ASP A 753 -14.23 28.37 -19.88
CA ASP A 753 -15.69 28.53 -19.72
C ASP A 753 -16.06 28.86 -18.27
N MET A 754 -15.41 28.20 -17.29
CA MET A 754 -15.60 28.47 -15.86
C MET A 754 -15.17 29.89 -15.49
N MET A 755 -14.02 30.34 -16.01
CA MET A 755 -13.52 31.71 -15.81
C MET A 755 -14.47 32.76 -16.40
N GLU A 756 -15.02 32.51 -17.58
CA GLU A 756 -15.92 33.44 -18.26
C GLU A 756 -17.30 33.51 -17.57
N SER A 757 -17.85 32.40 -17.07
CA SER A 757 -19.06 32.44 -16.22
C SER A 757 -18.82 33.28 -14.96
N LEU A 758 -17.72 33.00 -14.25
CA LEU A 758 -17.36 33.72 -13.03
C LEU A 758 -17.10 35.21 -13.27
N ARG A 759 -16.56 35.60 -14.43
CA ARG A 759 -16.38 37.01 -14.82
C ARG A 759 -17.72 37.73 -14.94
N ASN A 760 -18.67 37.14 -15.65
CA ASN A 760 -20.01 37.74 -15.83
C ASN A 760 -20.77 37.83 -14.49
N GLU A 761 -20.71 36.78 -13.65
CA GLU A 761 -21.33 36.77 -12.31
C GLU A 761 -20.68 37.81 -11.36
N ALA A 762 -19.37 38.00 -11.46
CA ALA A 762 -18.65 39.00 -10.66
C ALA A 762 -18.98 40.44 -11.09
N GLU A 763 -19.16 40.70 -12.39
CA GLU A 763 -19.60 42.01 -12.90
C GLU A 763 -21.03 42.34 -12.46
N GLU A 764 -21.97 41.40 -12.56
CA GLU A 764 -23.34 41.56 -12.04
C GLU A 764 -23.34 41.82 -10.52
N ALA A 765 -22.48 41.14 -9.77
CA ALA A 765 -22.32 41.36 -8.33
C ALA A 765 -21.72 42.73 -7.97
N VAL A 766 -20.91 43.33 -8.85
CA VAL A 766 -20.41 44.70 -8.67
C VAL A 766 -21.50 45.73 -8.98
N ASP A 767 -22.27 45.54 -10.06
CA ASP A 767 -23.39 46.42 -10.41
C ASP A 767 -24.50 46.41 -9.33
N GLU A 768 -24.73 45.27 -8.68
CA GLU A 768 -25.64 45.14 -7.53
C GLU A 768 -25.05 45.63 -6.19
N GLY A 769 -23.77 46.02 -6.15
CA GLY A 769 -23.08 46.46 -4.93
C GLY A 769 -22.81 45.36 -3.90
N ARG A 770 -22.85 44.08 -4.31
CA ARG A 770 -22.49 42.92 -3.46
C ARG A 770 -20.98 42.69 -3.38
N LEU A 771 -20.23 43.13 -4.38
CA LEU A 771 -18.75 43.08 -4.43
C LEU A 771 -18.19 44.45 -4.83
N THR A 772 -16.95 44.73 -4.44
CA THR A 772 -16.18 45.83 -5.05
C THR A 772 -15.46 45.36 -6.30
N LEU A 773 -15.03 46.30 -7.17
CA LEU A 773 -14.17 46.00 -8.32
C LEU A 773 -12.84 45.34 -7.89
N GLU A 774 -12.32 45.69 -6.72
CA GLU A 774 -11.09 45.12 -6.17
C GLU A 774 -11.31 43.65 -5.74
N ASP A 775 -12.43 43.36 -5.07
CA ASP A 775 -12.81 41.99 -4.69
C ASP A 775 -13.07 41.11 -5.91
N ALA A 776 -13.78 41.62 -6.92
CA ALA A 776 -14.05 40.91 -8.16
C ALA A 776 -12.75 40.56 -8.92
N SER A 777 -11.82 41.53 -9.02
CA SER A 777 -10.49 41.28 -9.58
C SER A 777 -9.70 40.25 -8.77
N ALA A 778 -9.73 40.33 -7.44
CA ALA A 778 -9.04 39.39 -6.56
C ALA A 778 -9.60 37.97 -6.69
N LEU A 779 -10.93 37.83 -6.78
CA LEU A 779 -11.62 36.56 -6.99
C LEU A 779 -11.19 35.89 -8.31
N LEU A 780 -11.23 36.62 -9.42
CA LEU A 780 -10.83 36.09 -10.74
C LEU A 780 -9.33 35.74 -10.79
N MET A 781 -8.46 36.56 -10.18
CA MET A 781 -7.03 36.26 -10.07
C MET A 781 -6.75 35.01 -9.24
N ASN A 782 -7.47 34.83 -8.13
CA ASN A 782 -7.35 33.65 -7.27
C ASN A 782 -7.88 32.39 -7.98
N PHE A 783 -9.03 32.47 -8.67
CA PHE A 783 -9.61 31.34 -9.39
C PHE A 783 -8.69 30.84 -10.52
N ASN A 784 -8.21 31.75 -11.37
CA ASN A 784 -7.22 31.44 -12.42
C ASN A 784 -5.91 30.87 -11.85
N ARG A 785 -5.48 31.33 -10.66
CA ARG A 785 -4.31 30.76 -9.96
C ARG A 785 -4.59 29.34 -9.45
N SER A 786 -5.76 29.09 -8.89
CA SER A 786 -6.18 27.77 -8.41
C SER A 786 -6.26 26.76 -9.55
N LEU A 787 -6.91 27.10 -10.67
CA LEU A 787 -6.95 26.25 -11.87
C LEU A 787 -5.56 25.74 -12.28
N LYS A 788 -4.58 26.65 -12.31
CA LYS A 788 -3.18 26.37 -12.68
C LYS A 788 -2.30 25.82 -11.55
N SER A 789 -2.86 25.63 -10.36
CA SER A 789 -2.13 25.08 -9.22
C SER A 789 -2.20 23.57 -9.20
N TYR A 790 -1.21 22.96 -8.55
CA TYR A 790 -1.20 21.53 -8.23
C TYR A 790 -2.42 21.19 -7.34
N THR A 791 -2.97 19.99 -7.49
CA THR A 791 -4.18 19.55 -6.76
C THR A 791 -3.99 19.34 -5.26
N TYR A 792 -2.73 19.26 -4.79
CA TYR A 792 -2.39 19.00 -3.39
C TYR A 792 -2.14 20.28 -2.59
N LEU A 793 -2.12 20.15 -1.27
CA LEU A 793 -1.95 21.29 -0.38
C LEU A 793 -0.50 21.78 -0.36
N LYS A 794 -0.33 23.10 -0.26
CA LYS A 794 0.97 23.71 0.03
C LYS A 794 1.19 23.73 1.53
N SER A 795 2.30 23.15 1.96
CA SER A 795 2.77 23.20 3.35
C SER A 795 2.81 24.65 3.84
N ARG A 796 2.32 24.93 5.07
CA ARG A 796 2.19 26.29 5.63
C ARG A 796 3.54 26.98 5.95
N SER A 797 4.67 26.37 5.60
CA SER A 797 6.04 26.79 5.90
C SER A 797 6.74 27.43 4.68
N GLN A 798 6.13 28.46 4.09
CA GLN A 798 6.75 29.34 3.08
C GLN A 798 6.52 30.82 3.42
#